data_AF-A0AAP7GX56-F1
#
_entry.id   AF-A0AAP7GX56-F1
#
_cell.length_a   1.000
_cell.length_b   1.000
_cell.length_c   1.000
_cell.angle_alpha   90.00
_cell.angle_beta   90.00
_cell.angle_gamma   90.00
#
_symmetry.space_group_name_H-M   'P 1'
#
loop_
_entity.id
_entity.type
_entity.pdbx_description
1 polymer ?
#
loop_
_entity_poly.entity_id
_entity_poly.type
_entity_poly.pdbx_seq_one_letter_code
_entity_poly.pdbx_strand_id
1 'polypeptide(L)'
;MIMDNFDSPFLYDHPEINVDSLKKTIVYKLIFLIGRSPKEASQRDWLNATLYAVRDFVTEGWISTARQARSEDSRRVYYLSMEFLIGRTLSNAMIAEGIYDLAKEALSELNVNLEDIIEKEVDPGLGNGGLGRLAACFMDSIATLGLPGMGYGIRYEYGMFRQKIEDGQQIERPDAWLEKGAPWEFIRPSKRFTVPFGGSIHFEGKKCIWDKGEQVVALAYDQVIPGYKNDSASTLRLWSAHAGELFNLEDFNRGQHIAAMEGRASIKNISRVLYPDDSTWNGRELRLRQEYFLVSASLQDIIRRHKRSHATLDNLADKVAIHLNDTHPALAIPELMRVLIDEEGFEWQKAWDMTRRIFSYTCHTLMSEALETWPIEMMAKILPRHLQMIFDINDHFLEYVKTYVTTDTDFIRRVSLVEEGYQRRIRMGWLSVVGSHKVNGVAAIHSDLMVTSTFADFARIYPERFTNVTNGITPRRWIAVANPKLAALFDKYIGKEWRKDLSQIENLKVYVNNAELKHEIADIKYSNKVRLANYVKKELDVDIDPNALFDVQVKRIHEYKRQILNVLHIIARYNEMLEHPEKEWQPRVFILAGKAASAYYAAKQTIHLINDVAHVINNDERLRGRLKVVFIPNYSVSLAQLIIPAADISEQISLAGTEASGTSNMKFALNGALTLGTLDGANVEILENVGKDHIFIFGNTVEQVEQLRREGYHPFDFYQRDTELRTVVDQIINGRFSPNDISRYQQLLQGLQYHDFYQAFADFRSYVDTQKLVDEKYKNRDAWIDSTIQNIVNMGYFSSDRTIKEYAENIWHVEPLKLSR
;
A
#
# COMPACT_ATOMS: atom_id res chain seq x y z
N MET A 1 -3.25 34.47 16.49
CA MET A 1 -1.87 34.95 16.29
C MET A 1 -1.78 35.48 14.87
N ILE A 2 -1.76 36.80 14.73
CA ILE A 2 -1.34 37.48 13.50
C ILE A 2 0.11 37.03 13.29
N MET A 3 0.41 36.34 12.19
CA MET A 3 1.81 36.16 11.81
C MET A 3 2.28 37.50 11.29
N ASP A 4 3.44 37.94 11.76
CA ASP A 4 4.20 38.96 11.06
C ASP A 4 4.43 38.45 9.64
N ASN A 5 3.83 39.13 8.65
CA ASN A 5 4.11 38.93 7.24
C ASN A 5 5.53 39.43 6.96
N PHE A 6 6.53 38.65 7.39
CA PHE A 6 7.89 38.81 6.91
C PHE A 6 7.96 38.18 5.51
N ASP A 7 7.46 38.91 4.50
CA ASP A 7 8.04 38.84 3.16
C ASP A 7 9.42 39.50 3.24
N SER A 8 10.34 38.85 3.97
CA SER A 8 11.68 39.37 4.15
C SER A 8 12.54 38.95 2.95
N PRO A 9 13.29 39.88 2.34
CA PRO A 9 14.23 39.61 1.25
C PRO A 9 15.53 39.02 1.79
N PHE A 10 15.44 37.92 2.55
CA PHE A 10 16.66 37.22 2.97
C PHE A 10 17.28 36.53 1.75
N LEU A 11 18.41 37.05 1.29
CA LEU A 11 19.31 36.34 0.39
C LEU A 11 19.89 35.15 1.17
N TYR A 12 19.65 33.94 0.69
CA TYR A 12 20.29 32.74 1.19
C TYR A 12 20.99 32.03 0.03
N ASP A 13 22.10 31.36 0.32
CA ASP A 13 22.88 30.65 -0.70
C ASP A 13 22.13 29.39 -1.12
N HIS A 14 21.54 29.42 -2.31
CA HIS A 14 20.97 28.22 -2.92
C HIS A 14 22.09 27.20 -3.17
N PRO A 15 21.93 25.93 -2.77
CA PRO A 15 22.94 24.93 -3.06
C PRO A 15 23.03 24.72 -4.57
N GLU A 16 24.17 25.02 -5.18
CA GLU A 16 24.36 24.81 -6.62
C GLU A 16 24.28 23.32 -6.95
N ILE A 17 23.71 22.98 -8.11
CA ILE A 17 23.59 21.59 -8.56
C ILE A 17 24.86 21.20 -9.34
N ASN A 18 25.92 20.91 -8.61
CA ASN A 18 27.18 20.36 -9.14
C ASN A 18 27.88 19.48 -8.10
N VAL A 19 28.88 18.70 -8.54
CA VAL A 19 29.61 17.73 -7.71
C VAL A 19 30.28 18.40 -6.50
N ASP A 20 30.96 19.54 -6.71
CA ASP A 20 31.68 20.24 -5.64
C ASP A 20 30.75 20.81 -4.56
N SER A 21 29.61 21.37 -4.97
CA SER A 21 28.58 21.89 -4.07
C SER A 21 27.92 20.78 -3.25
N LEU A 22 27.57 19.64 -3.87
CA LEU A 22 27.04 18.46 -3.17
C LEU A 22 28.05 17.92 -2.17
N LYS A 23 29.31 17.73 -2.58
CA LYS A 23 30.41 17.29 -1.71
C LYS A 23 30.57 18.20 -0.50
N LYS A 24 30.64 19.53 -0.71
CA LYS A 24 30.74 20.52 0.38
C LYS A 24 29.53 20.45 1.30
N THR A 25 28.32 20.36 0.76
CA THR A 25 27.08 20.28 1.53
C THR A 25 27.01 19.01 2.37
N ILE A 26 27.34 17.85 1.81
CA ILE A 26 27.37 16.57 2.52
C ILE A 26 28.37 16.62 3.68
N VAL A 27 29.60 17.08 3.42
CA VAL A 27 30.63 17.22 4.47
C VAL A 27 30.21 18.24 5.53
N TYR A 28 29.60 19.36 5.14
CA TYR A 28 29.07 20.35 6.06
C TYR A 28 28.02 19.74 7.00
N LYS A 29 27.06 18.98 6.47
CA LYS A 29 26.06 18.28 7.29
C LYS A 29 26.69 17.23 8.19
N LEU A 30 27.69 16.50 7.70
CA LEU A 30 28.40 15.52 8.51
C LEU A 30 29.08 16.18 9.74
N ILE A 31 29.77 17.29 9.53
CA ILE A 31 30.52 17.97 10.61
C ILE A 31 29.58 18.72 11.54
N PHE A 32 28.70 19.57 11.02
CA PHE A 32 27.96 20.54 11.83
C PHE A 32 26.56 20.08 12.25
N LEU A 33 25.93 19.18 11.50
CA LEU A 33 24.61 18.65 11.85
C LEU A 33 24.70 17.28 12.53
N ILE A 34 25.53 16.37 12.02
CA ILE A 34 25.74 15.05 12.64
C ILE A 34 26.78 15.12 13.78
N GLY A 35 27.73 16.04 13.71
CA GLY A 35 28.77 16.18 14.74
C GLY A 35 29.90 15.16 14.60
N ARG A 36 30.24 14.74 13.37
CA ARG A 36 31.28 13.72 13.09
C ARG A 36 32.35 14.23 12.14
N SER A 37 33.59 13.84 12.39
CA SER A 37 34.69 14.06 11.44
C SER A 37 34.61 13.03 10.30
N PRO A 38 35.02 13.37 9.06
CA PRO A 38 35.03 12.40 7.95
C PRO A 38 35.84 11.12 8.25
N LYS A 39 36.87 11.20 9.10
CA LYS A 39 37.73 10.06 9.46
C LYS A 39 37.05 9.08 10.42
N GLU A 40 36.08 9.52 11.20
CA GLU A 40 35.40 8.71 12.23
C GLU A 40 33.95 8.38 11.86
N ALA A 41 33.47 8.90 10.74
CA ALA A 41 32.09 8.76 10.29
C ALA A 41 31.78 7.33 9.85
N SER A 42 30.74 6.75 10.44
CA SER A 42 30.19 5.47 9.98
C SER A 42 29.42 5.64 8.66
N GLN A 43 29.15 4.53 7.97
CA GLN A 43 28.27 4.52 6.78
C GLN A 43 26.90 5.15 7.07
N ARG A 44 26.40 5.04 8.31
CA ARG A 44 25.13 5.65 8.72
C ARG A 44 25.26 7.16 8.91
N ASP A 45 26.39 7.65 9.40
CA ASP A 45 26.64 9.09 9.52
C ASP A 45 26.68 9.73 8.12
N TRP A 46 27.36 9.08 7.16
CA TRP A 46 27.36 9.47 5.75
C TRP A 46 25.97 9.41 5.10
N LEU A 47 25.19 8.35 5.37
CA LEU A 47 23.79 8.27 4.94
C LEU A 47 22.98 9.46 5.45
N ASN A 48 23.02 9.73 6.75
CA ASN A 48 22.23 10.79 7.36
C ASN A 48 22.66 12.17 6.84
N ALA A 49 23.97 12.41 6.71
CA ALA A 49 24.49 13.64 6.12
C ALA A 49 24.01 13.84 4.67
N THR A 50 24.02 12.77 3.87
CA THR A 50 23.53 12.78 2.48
C THR A 50 22.03 13.00 2.41
N LEU A 51 21.23 12.34 3.26
CA LEU A 51 19.79 12.56 3.38
C LEU A 51 19.47 14.03 3.69
N TYR A 52 20.17 14.64 4.65
CA TYR A 52 19.98 16.05 4.97
C TYR A 52 20.38 16.97 3.82
N ALA A 53 21.50 16.69 3.14
CA ALA A 53 21.93 17.46 1.98
C ALA A 53 20.89 17.39 0.85
N VAL A 54 20.42 16.19 0.48
CA VAL A 54 19.40 16.00 -0.55
C VAL A 54 18.06 16.63 -0.15
N ARG A 55 17.67 16.55 1.13
CA ARG A 55 16.45 17.16 1.64
C ARG A 55 16.45 18.68 1.48
N ASP A 56 17.61 19.33 1.58
CA ASP A 56 17.71 20.78 1.42
C ASP A 56 17.33 21.22 -0.01
N PHE A 57 17.76 20.49 -1.05
CA PHE A 57 17.35 20.75 -2.44
C PHE A 57 15.83 20.65 -2.62
N VAL A 58 15.23 19.60 -2.06
CA VAL A 58 13.77 19.38 -2.14
C VAL A 58 12.97 20.45 -1.36
N THR A 59 13.55 21.03 -0.31
CA THR A 59 12.85 21.95 0.60
C THR A 59 12.44 23.25 -0.08
N GLU A 60 13.24 23.72 -1.05
CA GLU A 60 12.91 24.94 -1.79
C GLU A 60 11.67 24.75 -2.67
N GLY A 61 11.68 23.71 -3.51
CA GLY A 61 10.52 23.32 -4.32
C GLY A 61 9.27 23.12 -3.46
N TRP A 62 9.43 22.59 -2.24
CA TRP A 62 8.32 22.44 -1.31
C TRP A 62 7.75 23.77 -0.81
N ILE A 63 8.59 24.72 -0.45
CA ILE A 63 8.16 26.05 0.01
C ILE A 63 7.53 26.83 -1.15
N SER A 64 8.14 26.79 -2.34
CA SER A 64 7.65 27.47 -3.55
C SER A 64 6.27 26.91 -3.95
N THR A 65 6.10 25.59 -3.98
CA THR A 65 4.81 24.91 -4.22
C THR A 65 3.75 25.37 -3.25
N ALA A 66 4.08 25.39 -1.95
CA ALA A 66 3.13 25.80 -0.91
C ALA A 66 2.76 27.29 -1.02
N ARG A 67 3.69 28.16 -1.47
CA ARG A 67 3.43 29.57 -1.76
C ARG A 67 2.55 29.72 -3.00
N GLN A 68 2.89 29.05 -4.10
CA GLN A 68 2.16 29.12 -5.37
C GLN A 68 0.70 28.70 -5.21
N ALA A 69 0.47 27.56 -4.55
CA ALA A 69 -0.88 27.09 -4.27
C ALA A 69 -1.68 28.01 -3.32
N ARG A 70 -1.03 28.94 -2.61
CA ARG A 70 -1.72 29.97 -1.81
C ARG A 70 -2.01 31.21 -2.65
N SER A 71 -1.07 31.65 -3.48
CA SER A 71 -1.25 32.81 -4.35
C SER A 71 -2.28 32.58 -5.44
N GLU A 72 -2.36 31.37 -5.99
CA GLU A 72 -3.37 30.99 -6.99
C GLU A 72 -4.74 30.68 -6.39
N ASP A 73 -4.85 30.64 -5.05
CA ASP A 73 -6.07 30.25 -4.35
C ASP A 73 -6.66 28.90 -4.85
N SER A 74 -5.78 27.95 -5.16
CA SER A 74 -6.14 26.69 -5.81
C SER A 74 -6.97 25.79 -4.89
N ARG A 75 -7.93 25.07 -5.47
CA ARG A 75 -8.57 23.92 -4.80
C ARG A 75 -7.48 22.90 -4.45
N ARG A 76 -7.59 22.24 -3.30
CA ARG A 76 -6.57 21.29 -2.81
C ARG A 76 -7.16 19.92 -2.55
N VAL A 77 -6.41 18.88 -2.93
CA VAL A 77 -6.73 17.49 -2.57
C VAL A 77 -6.03 17.08 -1.28
N TYR A 78 -6.78 16.45 -0.38
CA TYR A 78 -6.29 15.85 0.85
C TYR A 78 -6.55 14.34 0.83
N TYR A 79 -5.49 13.55 0.70
CA TYR A 79 -5.55 12.10 0.64
C TYR A 79 -5.40 11.50 2.04
N LEU A 80 -6.47 10.97 2.62
CA LEU A 80 -6.46 10.40 3.96
C LEU A 80 -6.28 8.88 3.86
N SER A 81 -5.24 8.36 4.50
CA SER A 81 -4.95 6.93 4.53
C SER A 81 -4.34 6.53 5.87
N MET A 82 -4.72 5.36 6.38
CA MET A 82 -4.08 4.76 7.55
C MET A 82 -2.64 4.32 7.24
N GLU A 83 -2.32 4.05 5.98
CA GLU A 83 -0.98 3.60 5.59
C GLU A 83 -0.38 4.35 4.39
N PHE A 84 0.94 4.54 4.44
CA PHE A 84 1.80 5.07 3.39
C PHE A 84 3.09 4.24 3.33
N LEU A 85 3.13 3.24 2.46
CA LEU A 85 4.28 2.35 2.32
C LEU A 85 5.33 2.97 1.36
N ILE A 86 5.97 4.06 1.79
CA ILE A 86 6.87 4.88 0.94
C ILE A 86 8.19 4.19 0.56
N GLY A 87 8.71 3.31 1.42
CA GLY A 87 10.05 2.72 1.28
C GLY A 87 11.15 3.75 1.49
N ARG A 88 12.40 3.35 1.21
CA ARG A 88 13.57 4.25 1.24
C ARG A 88 13.35 5.51 0.39
N THR A 89 13.76 6.65 0.93
CA THR A 89 13.49 7.99 0.41
C THR A 89 14.65 8.53 -0.41
N LEU A 90 15.90 8.24 -0.03
CA LEU A 90 17.08 8.89 -0.59
C LEU A 90 17.18 8.72 -2.11
N SER A 91 17.16 7.47 -2.59
CA SER A 91 17.29 7.17 -4.03
C SER A 91 16.16 7.81 -4.85
N ASN A 92 14.94 7.83 -4.32
CA ASN A 92 13.79 8.41 -4.99
C ASN A 92 13.93 9.94 -5.10
N ALA A 93 14.37 10.59 -4.02
CA ALA A 93 14.59 12.02 -4.00
C ALA A 93 15.71 12.44 -4.95
N MET A 94 16.83 11.73 -4.95
CA MET A 94 17.93 12.02 -5.88
C MET A 94 17.54 11.83 -7.34
N ILE A 95 16.70 10.83 -7.66
CA ILE A 95 16.16 10.64 -9.01
C ILE A 95 15.17 11.75 -9.37
N ALA A 96 14.30 12.16 -8.45
CA ALA A 96 13.34 13.24 -8.65
C ALA A 96 14.03 14.58 -8.95
N GLU A 97 15.04 14.93 -8.16
CA GLU A 97 15.85 16.15 -8.31
C GLU A 97 16.89 16.04 -9.45
N GLY A 98 17.11 14.85 -10.01
CA GLY A 98 18.09 14.64 -11.08
C GLY A 98 19.55 14.74 -10.63
N ILE A 99 19.83 14.48 -9.35
CA ILE A 99 21.17 14.62 -8.73
C ILE A 99 21.82 13.27 -8.37
N TYR A 100 21.20 12.15 -8.75
CA TYR A 100 21.68 10.80 -8.38
C TYR A 100 23.14 10.56 -8.81
N ASP A 101 23.47 10.80 -10.08
CA ASP A 101 24.83 10.60 -10.60
C ASP A 101 25.84 11.58 -9.98
N LEU A 102 25.42 12.83 -9.75
CA LEU A 102 26.25 13.85 -9.10
C LEU A 102 26.57 13.48 -7.64
N ALA A 103 25.58 12.99 -6.90
CA ALA A 103 25.77 12.53 -5.53
C ALA A 103 26.68 11.29 -5.46
N LYS A 104 26.55 10.38 -6.44
CA LYS A 104 27.41 9.20 -6.57
C LYS A 104 28.87 9.61 -6.79
N GLU A 105 29.12 10.54 -7.71
CA GLU A 105 30.45 11.07 -8.00
C GLU A 105 31.03 11.82 -6.78
N ALA A 106 30.25 12.72 -6.17
CA ALA A 106 30.66 13.47 -4.99
C ALA A 106 31.06 12.57 -3.80
N LEU A 107 30.28 11.51 -3.53
CA LEU A 107 30.60 10.54 -2.48
C LEU A 107 31.81 9.68 -2.84
N SER A 108 31.97 9.31 -4.12
CA SER A 108 33.14 8.56 -4.58
C SER A 108 34.44 9.34 -4.37
N GLU A 109 34.46 10.66 -4.61
CA GLU A 109 35.62 11.52 -4.31
C GLU A 109 35.93 11.59 -2.80
N LEU A 110 34.94 11.34 -1.95
CA LEU A 110 35.08 11.23 -0.50
C LEU A 110 35.42 9.80 -0.04
N ASN A 111 35.64 8.87 -0.97
CA ASN A 111 35.85 7.44 -0.72
C ASN A 111 34.65 6.74 -0.04
N VAL A 112 33.43 7.18 -0.36
CA VAL A 112 32.17 6.61 0.15
C VAL A 112 31.37 6.04 -1.03
N ASN A 113 30.97 4.78 -0.94
CA ASN A 113 30.10 4.17 -1.93
C ASN A 113 28.63 4.51 -1.63
N LEU A 114 27.93 5.10 -2.61
CA LEU A 114 26.53 5.49 -2.48
C LEU A 114 25.59 4.28 -2.22
N GLU A 115 25.82 3.14 -2.86
CA GLU A 115 24.97 1.95 -2.69
C GLU A 115 25.10 1.39 -1.28
N ASP A 116 26.32 1.34 -0.75
CA ASP A 116 26.59 0.86 0.62
C ASP A 116 25.84 1.68 1.68
N ILE A 117 25.76 3.00 1.49
CA ILE A 117 25.04 3.88 2.43
C ILE A 117 23.52 3.80 2.23
N ILE A 118 23.02 3.68 1.00
CA ILE A 118 21.59 3.46 0.71
C ILE A 118 21.10 2.17 1.35
N GLU A 119 21.92 1.11 1.35
CA GLU A 119 21.60 -0.15 2.02
C GLU A 119 21.40 0.00 3.54
N LYS A 120 21.98 1.03 4.16
CA LYS A 120 21.78 1.33 5.59
C LYS A 120 20.50 2.09 5.87
N GLU A 121 19.81 2.63 4.86
CA GLU A 121 18.52 3.28 5.04
C GLU A 121 17.47 2.23 5.45
N VAL A 122 16.64 2.58 6.43
CA VAL A 122 15.58 1.71 6.92
C VAL A 122 14.27 2.16 6.28
N ASP A 123 13.50 1.23 5.73
CA ASP A 123 12.16 1.51 5.21
C ASP A 123 11.29 2.09 6.35
N PRO A 124 10.62 3.24 6.15
CA PRO A 124 9.68 3.76 7.13
C PRO A 124 8.53 2.78 7.36
N GLY A 125 8.32 2.40 8.63
CA GLY A 125 7.25 1.50 9.08
C GLY A 125 5.89 2.20 9.06
N LEU A 126 5.44 2.65 7.88
CA LEU A 126 4.24 3.46 7.72
C LEU A 126 3.14 2.78 6.91
N GLY A 127 3.36 1.53 6.47
CA GLY A 127 2.36 0.75 5.75
C GLY A 127 2.65 -0.74 5.77
N ASN A 128 1.71 -1.51 5.25
CA ASN A 128 1.73 -2.97 5.22
C ASN A 128 1.67 -3.49 3.77
N GLY A 129 0.69 -3.04 2.99
CA GLY A 129 0.31 -3.71 1.75
C GLY A 129 0.13 -2.84 0.51
N GLY A 130 -0.71 -3.33 -0.40
CA GLY A 130 -1.01 -2.69 -1.67
C GLY A 130 -1.66 -1.32 -1.53
N LEU A 131 -2.54 -1.14 -0.55
CA LEU A 131 -3.23 0.12 -0.25
C LEU A 131 -2.23 1.22 0.13
N GLY A 132 -1.34 0.96 1.09
CA GLY A 132 -0.29 1.90 1.49
C GLY A 132 0.72 2.16 0.39
N ARG A 133 1.03 1.16 -0.44
CA ARG A 133 1.95 1.34 -1.57
C ARG A 133 1.32 2.16 -2.69
N LEU A 134 0.01 2.04 -2.90
CA LEU A 134 -0.75 2.86 -3.83
C LEU A 134 -0.76 4.32 -3.37
N ALA A 135 -1.10 4.58 -2.11
CA ALA A 135 -1.06 5.92 -1.52
C ALA A 135 0.31 6.58 -1.70
N ALA A 136 1.40 5.83 -1.52
CA ALA A 136 2.75 6.32 -1.78
C ALA A 136 3.05 6.60 -3.28
N CYS A 137 2.51 5.80 -4.23
CA CYS A 137 2.64 6.10 -5.66
C CYS A 137 1.81 7.33 -6.07
N PHE A 138 0.65 7.50 -5.45
CA PHE A 138 -0.23 8.65 -5.67
C PHE A 138 0.42 9.94 -5.19
N MET A 139 1.02 9.96 -4.00
CA MET A 139 1.75 11.15 -3.53
C MET A 139 2.91 11.55 -4.46
N ASP A 140 3.64 10.58 -4.99
CA ASP A 140 4.72 10.81 -5.97
C ASP A 140 4.18 11.38 -7.30
N SER A 141 3.02 10.89 -7.74
CA SER A 141 2.37 11.35 -8.99
C SER A 141 1.71 12.72 -8.83
N ILE A 142 1.07 12.99 -7.70
CA ILE A 142 0.55 14.32 -7.33
C ILE A 142 1.68 15.35 -7.37
N ALA A 143 2.84 15.04 -6.78
CA ALA A 143 4.00 15.92 -6.83
C ALA A 143 4.52 16.09 -8.27
N THR A 144 4.68 14.99 -9.01
CA THR A 144 5.20 15.00 -10.39
C THR A 144 4.29 15.76 -11.36
N LEU A 145 2.98 15.72 -11.16
CA LEU A 145 1.99 16.45 -11.96
C LEU A 145 1.80 17.90 -11.50
N GLY A 146 2.49 18.35 -10.44
CA GLY A 146 2.35 19.71 -9.93
C GLY A 146 0.97 19.99 -9.32
N LEU A 147 0.24 18.96 -8.90
CA LEU A 147 -1.10 19.12 -8.33
C LEU A 147 -1.00 19.60 -6.87
N PRO A 148 -1.88 20.53 -6.44
CA PRO A 148 -1.93 20.99 -5.07
C PRO A 148 -2.52 19.92 -4.15
N GLY A 149 -1.68 18.98 -3.69
CA GLY A 149 -2.10 17.85 -2.87
C GLY A 149 -1.30 17.64 -1.59
N MET A 150 -1.95 16.98 -0.63
CA MET A 150 -1.34 16.58 0.64
C MET A 150 -1.86 15.21 1.09
N GLY A 151 -0.96 14.38 1.63
CA GLY A 151 -1.32 13.13 2.29
C GLY A 151 -1.43 13.32 3.79
N TYR A 152 -2.41 12.68 4.44
CA TYR A 152 -2.55 12.60 5.89
C TYR A 152 -2.55 11.15 6.35
N GLY A 153 -1.68 10.84 7.32
CA GLY A 153 -1.60 9.53 7.96
C GLY A 153 -1.13 9.62 9.42
N ILE A 154 -0.82 8.48 10.02
CA ILE A 154 -0.29 8.37 11.39
C ILE A 154 1.20 8.05 11.34
N ARG A 155 1.97 8.66 12.24
CA ARG A 155 3.41 8.40 12.40
C ARG A 155 3.62 7.23 13.37
N TYR A 156 3.56 6.01 12.87
CA TYR A 156 3.75 4.80 13.69
C TYR A 156 5.19 4.66 14.16
N GLU A 157 5.38 4.43 15.46
CA GLU A 157 6.70 4.26 16.07
C GLU A 157 7.38 2.93 15.68
N TYR A 158 6.59 1.86 15.55
CA TYR A 158 7.06 0.49 15.35
C TYR A 158 6.49 -0.20 14.10
N GLY A 159 5.89 0.58 13.19
CA GLY A 159 5.17 0.07 12.02
C GLY A 159 4.18 -1.03 12.34
N MET A 160 4.06 -2.04 11.46
CA MET A 160 3.26 -3.23 11.74
C MET A 160 4.08 -4.22 12.58
N PHE A 161 5.15 -4.75 12.00
CA PHE A 161 6.21 -5.52 12.67
C PHE A 161 7.34 -5.84 11.66
N ARG A 162 8.51 -6.17 12.19
CA ARG A 162 9.62 -6.80 11.49
C ARG A 162 9.45 -8.31 11.56
N GLN A 163 9.37 -8.96 10.40
CA GLN A 163 9.25 -10.41 10.32
C GLN A 163 10.62 -11.06 10.52
N LYS A 164 10.68 -12.11 11.33
CA LYS A 164 11.76 -13.10 11.32
C LYS A 164 11.17 -14.47 11.05
N ILE A 165 11.99 -15.36 10.50
CA ILE A 165 11.65 -16.78 10.39
C ILE A 165 12.55 -17.53 11.38
N GLU A 166 11.94 -18.16 12.37
CA GLU A 166 12.61 -19.00 13.38
C GLU A 166 11.93 -20.37 13.32
N ASP A 167 12.70 -21.45 13.12
CA ASP A 167 12.19 -22.83 12.94
C ASP A 167 11.04 -22.94 11.92
N GLY A 168 11.19 -22.27 10.78
CA GLY A 168 10.19 -22.23 9.71
C GLY A 168 8.98 -21.32 9.97
N GLN A 169 8.85 -20.76 11.18
CA GLN A 169 7.68 -19.97 11.60
C GLN A 169 7.92 -18.47 11.53
N GLN A 170 6.86 -17.72 11.22
CA GLN A 170 6.88 -16.27 11.37
C GLN A 170 6.89 -15.86 12.85
N ILE A 171 7.91 -15.10 13.23
CA ILE A 171 8.03 -14.41 14.51
C ILE A 171 8.00 -12.90 14.27
N GLU A 172 7.08 -12.21 14.96
CA GLU A 172 6.93 -10.77 14.92
C GLU A 172 7.88 -10.10 15.93
N ARG A 173 8.68 -9.14 15.45
CA ARG A 173 9.52 -8.25 16.29
C ARG A 173 9.13 -6.79 16.02
N PRO A 174 9.32 -5.85 16.97
CA PRO A 174 9.06 -4.43 16.72
C PRO A 174 9.90 -3.90 15.55
N ASP A 175 9.30 -3.11 14.66
CA ASP A 175 10.02 -2.45 13.56
C ASP A 175 10.48 -1.04 13.97
N ALA A 176 11.56 -0.96 14.75
CA ALA A 176 12.08 0.27 15.35
C ALA A 176 12.80 1.20 14.34
N TRP A 177 12.13 1.55 13.24
CA TRP A 177 12.71 2.33 12.14
C TRP A 177 13.17 3.75 12.55
N LEU A 178 12.64 4.28 13.65
CA LEU A 178 12.97 5.60 14.19
C LEU A 178 14.19 5.64 15.13
N GLU A 179 14.65 4.49 15.62
CA GLU A 179 15.70 4.41 16.66
C GLU A 179 16.99 5.12 16.24
N LYS A 180 17.30 5.06 14.94
CA LYS A 180 18.51 5.64 14.35
C LYS A 180 18.27 6.97 13.64
N GLY A 181 17.21 7.68 14.05
CA GLY A 181 16.79 8.97 13.51
C GLY A 181 15.96 8.88 12.22
N ALA A 182 15.22 9.95 11.94
CA ALA A 182 14.42 10.12 10.73
C ALA A 182 14.81 11.44 10.01
N PRO A 183 15.98 11.49 9.32
CA PRO A 183 16.50 12.71 8.71
C PRO A 183 15.57 13.37 7.70
N TRP A 184 14.66 12.61 7.09
CA TRP A 184 13.72 13.12 6.08
C TRP A 184 12.55 13.93 6.67
N GLU A 185 12.32 13.86 7.98
CA GLU A 185 11.15 14.48 8.62
C GLU A 185 11.40 15.92 9.09
N PHE A 186 10.38 16.76 8.93
CA PHE A 186 10.26 18.06 9.58
C PHE A 186 9.22 18.00 10.70
N ILE A 187 9.67 18.09 11.96
CA ILE A 187 8.76 18.27 13.09
C ILE A 187 8.08 19.65 13.00
N ARG A 188 6.78 19.72 13.29
CA ARG A 188 6.01 20.97 13.28
C ARG A 188 5.40 21.28 14.66
N PRO A 189 6.20 21.80 15.61
CA PRO A 189 5.72 22.11 16.97
C PRO A 189 4.52 23.07 17.01
N SER A 190 4.38 23.96 16.01
CA SER A 190 3.28 24.92 15.88
C SER A 190 1.95 24.30 15.40
N LYS A 191 1.97 23.05 14.96
CA LYS A 191 0.82 22.29 14.45
C LYS A 191 0.50 21.17 15.45
N ARG A 192 -0.15 21.59 16.53
CA ARG A 192 -0.67 20.73 17.59
C ARG A 192 -2.18 20.87 17.63
N PHE A 193 -2.88 19.75 17.63
CA PHE A 193 -4.34 19.69 17.63
C PHE A 193 -4.83 18.77 18.73
N THR A 194 -5.84 19.19 19.48
CA THR A 194 -6.40 18.39 20.57
C THR A 194 -7.54 17.54 20.02
N VAL A 195 -7.45 16.22 20.23
CA VAL A 195 -8.43 15.23 19.79
C VAL A 195 -9.17 14.70 21.02
N PRO A 196 -10.48 14.98 21.15
CA PRO A 196 -11.27 14.53 22.30
C PRO A 196 -11.83 13.12 22.12
N PHE A 197 -11.95 12.37 23.22
CA PHE A 197 -12.57 11.04 23.26
C PHE A 197 -13.54 10.93 24.43
N GLY A 198 -14.51 10.03 24.29
CA GLY A 198 -15.48 9.64 25.32
C GLY A 198 -16.30 10.78 25.89
N GLY A 199 -16.75 10.62 27.13
CA GLY A 199 -17.61 11.58 27.81
C GLY A 199 -19.10 11.38 27.49
N SER A 200 -19.88 12.45 27.53
CA SER A 200 -21.35 12.41 27.39
C SER A 200 -21.88 13.54 26.51
N ILE A 201 -23.08 13.36 25.96
CA ILE A 201 -23.79 14.43 25.25
C ILE A 201 -25.03 14.86 26.04
N HIS A 202 -25.35 16.14 26.00
CA HIS A 202 -26.59 16.70 26.51
C HIS A 202 -27.14 17.76 25.56
N PHE A 203 -28.40 18.18 25.75
CA PHE A 203 -29.05 19.16 24.86
C PHE A 203 -29.39 20.44 25.63
N GLU A 204 -29.00 21.57 25.07
CA GLU A 204 -29.41 22.91 25.48
C GLU A 204 -30.34 23.48 24.39
N GLY A 205 -31.64 23.31 24.58
CA GLY A 205 -32.63 23.60 23.53
C GLY A 205 -32.45 22.68 22.32
N LYS A 206 -32.16 23.25 21.14
CA LYS A 206 -31.86 22.49 19.91
C LYS A 206 -30.37 22.17 19.72
N LYS A 207 -29.49 22.72 20.56
CA LYS A 207 -28.05 22.54 20.44
C LYS A 207 -27.62 21.31 21.24
N CYS A 208 -26.89 20.39 20.61
CA CYS A 208 -26.23 19.29 21.31
C CYS A 208 -24.85 19.74 21.78
N ILE A 209 -24.54 19.52 23.06
CA ILE A 209 -23.25 19.80 23.68
C ILE A 209 -22.56 18.48 23.99
N TRP A 210 -21.29 18.39 23.62
CA TRP A 210 -20.44 17.23 23.93
C TRP A 210 -19.45 17.55 25.05
N ASP A 211 -19.71 16.98 26.22
CA ASP A 211 -18.81 17.00 27.37
C ASP A 211 -17.73 15.94 27.19
N LYS A 212 -16.55 16.39 26.75
CA LYS A 212 -15.42 15.54 26.37
C LYS A 212 -14.84 14.85 27.61
N GLY A 213 -14.56 13.54 27.53
CA GLY A 213 -13.99 12.77 28.65
C GLY A 213 -12.46 12.82 28.72
N GLU A 214 -11.80 12.40 27.64
CA GLU A 214 -10.34 12.32 27.51
C GLU A 214 -9.87 13.19 26.34
N GLN A 215 -8.61 13.64 26.36
CA GLN A 215 -8.01 14.43 25.27
C GLN A 215 -6.59 13.95 24.94
N VAL A 216 -6.30 13.84 23.65
CA VAL A 216 -4.97 13.48 23.12
C VAL A 216 -4.47 14.60 22.21
N VAL A 217 -3.19 14.95 22.31
CA VAL A 217 -2.59 15.96 21.41
C VAL A 217 -1.97 15.27 20.19
N ALA A 218 -2.40 15.64 18.99
CA ALA A 218 -1.77 15.28 17.74
C ALA A 218 -0.64 16.26 17.39
N LEU A 219 0.58 15.76 17.21
CA LEU A 219 1.73 16.53 16.76
C LEU A 219 2.08 16.16 15.32
N ALA A 220 2.21 17.17 14.45
CA ALA A 220 2.53 16.95 13.04
C ALA A 220 4.04 16.73 12.79
N TYR A 221 4.31 15.75 11.93
CA TYR A 221 5.59 15.52 11.26
C TYR A 221 5.34 15.56 9.75
N ASP A 222 6.00 16.46 9.05
CA ASP A 222 5.91 16.57 7.59
C ASP A 222 7.07 15.80 6.94
N GLN A 223 6.75 14.90 6.01
CA GLN A 223 7.70 14.35 5.04
C GLN A 223 7.45 15.00 3.69
N VAL A 224 8.53 15.27 2.95
CA VAL A 224 8.45 15.93 1.65
C VAL A 224 8.57 14.88 0.55
N ILE A 225 7.66 14.93 -0.42
CA ILE A 225 7.64 14.01 -1.57
C ILE A 225 7.96 14.84 -2.83
N PRO A 226 9.20 14.79 -3.34
CA PRO A 226 9.58 15.57 -4.53
C PRO A 226 8.89 15.04 -5.77
N GLY A 227 8.50 15.94 -6.66
CA GLY A 227 8.04 15.61 -8.00
C GLY A 227 9.22 15.40 -8.95
N TYR A 228 9.07 14.55 -9.96
CA TYR A 228 10.17 14.25 -10.87
C TYR A 228 10.45 15.42 -11.82
N LYS A 229 11.66 16.01 -11.74
CA LYS A 229 12.16 17.10 -12.58
C LYS A 229 11.18 18.26 -12.74
N ASN A 230 10.58 18.66 -11.63
CA ASN A 230 9.81 19.89 -11.50
C ASN A 230 10.15 20.52 -10.14
N ASP A 231 9.90 21.81 -9.97
CA ASP A 231 10.13 22.49 -8.69
C ASP A 231 8.96 22.24 -7.71
N SER A 232 8.27 21.11 -7.87
CA SER A 232 7.09 20.74 -7.09
C SER A 232 7.44 19.74 -6.01
N ALA A 233 6.89 19.93 -4.81
CA ALA A 233 6.91 18.87 -3.81
C ALA A 233 5.60 18.80 -3.01
N SER A 234 5.10 17.58 -2.83
CA SER A 234 3.92 17.31 -2.01
C SER A 234 4.29 17.12 -0.55
N THR A 235 3.33 17.38 0.34
CA THR A 235 3.49 17.12 1.77
C THR A 235 2.79 15.82 2.16
N LEU A 236 3.50 14.89 2.78
CA LEU A 236 2.91 13.81 3.57
C LEU A 236 2.97 14.22 5.04
N ARG A 237 1.82 14.54 5.65
CA ARG A 237 1.73 14.84 7.08
C ARG A 237 1.35 13.59 7.87
N LEU A 238 2.16 13.29 8.88
CA LEU A 238 1.97 12.17 9.77
C LEU A 238 1.73 12.66 11.20
N TRP A 239 0.65 12.19 11.82
CA TRP A 239 0.28 12.56 13.19
C TRP A 239 0.90 11.61 14.21
N SER A 240 1.59 12.16 15.21
CA SER A 240 2.06 11.41 16.37
C SER A 240 1.22 11.78 17.60
N ALA A 241 0.77 10.76 18.33
CA ALA A 241 0.05 10.95 19.58
C ALA A 241 1.02 11.39 20.68
N HIS A 242 0.85 12.62 21.14
CA HIS A 242 1.65 13.24 22.17
C HIS A 242 0.82 13.37 23.44
N ALA A 243 1.35 12.92 24.56
CA ALA A 243 0.69 13.01 25.86
C ALA A 243 0.74 14.42 26.48
N GLY A 244 0.95 15.48 25.70
CA GLY A 244 1.08 16.85 26.21
C GLY A 244 2.09 16.99 27.36
N GLU A 245 1.78 17.89 28.30
CA GLU A 245 2.47 18.10 29.58
C GLU A 245 1.90 17.22 30.71
N LEU A 246 1.31 16.05 30.41
CA LEU A 246 0.65 15.17 31.40
C LEU A 246 1.62 14.41 32.33
N PHE A 247 2.78 14.99 32.67
CA PHE A 247 3.63 14.41 33.70
C PHE A 247 3.07 14.78 35.07
N ASN A 248 2.49 13.80 35.77
CA ASN A 248 2.08 14.00 37.15
C ASN A 248 3.31 14.01 38.06
N LEU A 249 3.92 15.19 38.20
CA LEU A 249 5.07 15.42 39.08
C LEU A 249 4.72 15.11 40.55
N GLU A 250 3.45 15.27 40.94
CA GLU A 250 3.00 14.96 42.30
C GLU A 250 3.04 13.45 42.57
N ASP A 251 2.48 12.62 41.68
CA ASP A 251 2.55 11.16 41.79
C ASP A 251 4.01 10.67 41.74
N PHE A 252 4.83 11.27 40.87
CA PHE A 252 6.24 10.95 40.77
C PHE A 252 7.01 11.27 42.06
N ASN A 253 6.77 12.46 42.64
CA ASN A 253 7.38 12.87 43.91
C ASN A 253 6.90 12.03 45.10
N ARG A 254 5.70 11.44 45.01
CA ARG A 254 5.17 10.47 45.98
C ARG A 254 5.73 9.04 45.80
N GLY A 255 6.66 8.82 44.86
CA GLY A 255 7.23 7.50 44.56
C GLY A 255 6.34 6.61 43.70
N GLN A 256 5.20 7.11 43.20
CA GLN A 256 4.25 6.37 42.36
C GLN A 256 4.64 6.47 40.87
N HIS A 257 5.87 6.07 40.55
CA HIS A 257 6.46 6.29 39.23
C HIS A 257 5.70 5.61 38.07
N ILE A 258 5.09 4.44 38.32
CA ILE A 258 4.29 3.72 37.31
C ILE A 258 3.00 4.48 37.01
N ALA A 259 2.25 4.88 38.03
CA ALA A 259 1.01 5.64 37.89
C ALA A 259 1.25 6.99 37.18
N ALA A 260 2.35 7.67 37.52
CA ALA A 260 2.78 8.91 36.87
C ALA A 260 3.08 8.75 35.36
N MET A 261 3.25 7.51 34.87
CA MET A 261 3.54 7.20 33.47
C MET A 261 2.40 6.50 32.73
N GLU A 262 1.43 5.91 33.42
CA GLU A 262 0.41 5.02 32.85
C GLU A 262 -0.49 5.74 31.84
N GLY A 263 -1.02 6.91 32.21
CA GLY A 263 -1.84 7.73 31.31
C GLY A 263 -1.09 8.14 30.04
N ARG A 264 0.20 8.46 30.16
CA ARG A 264 1.06 8.81 29.02
C ARG A 264 1.31 7.62 28.10
N ALA A 265 1.48 6.42 28.65
CA ALA A 265 1.69 5.21 27.86
C ALA A 265 0.44 4.86 27.03
N SER A 266 -0.74 4.96 27.63
CA SER A 266 -2.02 4.71 26.93
C SER A 266 -2.23 5.66 25.75
N ILE A 267 -1.99 6.97 25.94
CA ILE A 267 -2.13 7.98 24.88
C ILE A 267 -1.20 7.69 23.70
N LYS A 268 0.07 7.35 23.99
CA LYS A 268 1.05 7.07 22.93
C LYS A 268 0.70 5.83 22.12
N ASN A 269 -0.05 4.87 22.65
CA ASN A 269 -0.42 3.64 21.93
C ASN A 269 -1.15 3.92 20.62
N ILE A 270 -1.89 5.03 20.52
CA ILE A 270 -2.60 5.44 19.31
C ILE A 270 -1.65 5.56 18.10
N SER A 271 -0.41 6.01 18.27
CA SER A 271 0.55 6.12 17.15
C SER A 271 1.75 5.19 17.29
N ARG A 272 1.61 4.04 17.99
CA ARG A 272 2.73 3.08 18.15
C ARG A 272 2.79 2.05 17.02
N VAL A 273 1.68 1.34 16.78
CA VAL A 273 1.63 0.19 15.87
C VAL A 273 0.53 0.38 14.83
N LEU A 274 0.84 0.04 13.58
CA LEU A 274 -0.11 -0.01 12.47
C LEU A 274 -0.89 -1.33 12.52
N TYR A 275 -2.22 -1.25 12.42
CA TYR A 275 -3.13 -2.40 12.48
C TYR A 275 -2.88 -3.29 13.71
N PRO A 276 -3.11 -2.77 14.93
CA PRO A 276 -3.05 -3.58 16.14
C PRO A 276 -4.02 -4.77 16.03
N ASP A 277 -3.71 -5.87 16.72
CA ASP A 277 -4.56 -7.06 16.77
C ASP A 277 -5.96 -6.69 17.27
N ASP A 278 -6.96 -6.82 16.39
CA ASP A 278 -8.36 -6.45 16.61
C ASP A 278 -9.27 -7.68 16.82
N SER A 279 -8.68 -8.84 17.13
CA SER A 279 -9.42 -10.01 17.61
C SER A 279 -10.02 -9.81 19.01
N THR A 280 -9.53 -8.81 19.75
CA THR A 280 -9.99 -8.45 21.10
C THR A 280 -10.77 -7.13 21.11
N TRP A 281 -11.61 -6.94 22.13
CA TRP A 281 -12.34 -5.68 22.31
C TRP A 281 -11.42 -4.46 22.42
N ASN A 282 -10.34 -4.58 23.22
CA ASN A 282 -9.36 -3.50 23.41
C ASN A 282 -8.61 -3.17 22.11
N GLY A 283 -8.30 -4.17 21.30
CA GLY A 283 -7.70 -4.00 19.98
C GLY A 283 -8.60 -3.23 19.02
N ARG A 284 -9.88 -3.60 18.96
CA ARG A 284 -10.92 -2.88 18.21
C ARG A 284 -11.09 -1.44 18.69
N GLU A 285 -11.17 -1.23 20.00
CA GLU A 285 -11.25 0.12 20.60
C GLU A 285 -10.02 0.96 20.22
N LEU A 286 -8.81 0.39 20.26
CA LEU A 286 -7.60 1.09 19.82
C LEU A 286 -7.67 1.47 18.34
N ARG A 287 -8.06 0.55 17.46
CA ARG A 287 -8.19 0.81 16.01
C ARG A 287 -9.17 1.95 15.71
N LEU A 288 -10.36 1.93 16.32
CA LEU A 288 -11.34 3.02 16.20
C LEU A 288 -10.76 4.37 16.69
N ARG A 289 -10.00 4.35 17.80
CA ARG A 289 -9.33 5.55 18.31
C ARG A 289 -8.24 6.07 17.35
N GLN A 290 -7.53 5.18 16.66
CA GLN A 290 -6.54 5.57 15.64
C GLN A 290 -7.22 6.26 14.44
N GLU A 291 -8.29 5.66 13.92
CA GLU A 291 -9.07 6.22 12.81
C GLU A 291 -9.61 7.61 13.16
N TYR A 292 -10.24 7.75 14.33
CA TYR A 292 -10.73 9.04 14.77
C TYR A 292 -9.62 10.07 15.00
N PHE A 293 -8.49 9.64 15.58
CA PHE A 293 -7.31 10.48 15.79
C PHE A 293 -6.77 11.05 14.47
N LEU A 294 -6.68 10.20 13.44
CA LEU A 294 -6.28 10.62 12.10
C LEU A 294 -7.24 11.67 11.55
N VAL A 295 -8.54 11.39 11.54
CA VAL A 295 -9.52 12.27 10.86
C VAL A 295 -9.69 13.61 11.58
N SER A 296 -9.79 13.61 12.92
CA SER A 296 -10.00 14.85 13.68
C SER A 296 -8.80 15.78 13.58
N ALA A 297 -7.57 15.26 13.76
CA ALA A 297 -6.36 16.08 13.61
C ALA A 297 -6.21 16.65 12.18
N SER A 298 -6.53 15.83 11.17
CA SER A 298 -6.44 16.25 9.76
C SER A 298 -7.47 17.31 9.40
N LEU A 299 -8.73 17.14 9.81
CA LEU A 299 -9.80 18.13 9.56
C LEU A 299 -9.52 19.45 10.27
N GLN A 300 -9.02 19.41 11.51
CA GLN A 300 -8.60 20.63 12.21
C GLN A 300 -7.49 21.38 11.47
N ASP A 301 -6.49 20.70 10.87
CA ASP A 301 -5.48 21.39 10.03
C ASP A 301 -6.07 21.94 8.73
N ILE A 302 -6.93 21.18 8.06
CA ILE A 302 -7.58 21.60 6.81
C ILE A 302 -8.41 22.86 7.05
N ILE A 303 -9.26 22.87 8.07
CA ILE A 303 -10.11 24.01 8.44
C ILE A 303 -9.25 25.20 8.88
N ARG A 304 -8.24 24.98 9.73
CA ARG A 304 -7.31 26.03 10.14
C ARG A 304 -6.60 26.64 8.92
N ARG A 305 -6.20 25.83 7.94
CA ARG A 305 -5.56 26.32 6.72
C ARG A 305 -6.51 27.12 5.86
N HIS A 306 -7.74 26.65 5.69
CA HIS A 306 -8.76 27.39 4.95
C HIS A 306 -9.03 28.75 5.58
N LYS A 307 -9.24 28.81 6.91
CA LYS A 307 -9.42 30.06 7.67
C LYS A 307 -8.22 31.02 7.67
N ARG A 308 -7.03 30.54 7.28
CA ARG A 308 -5.86 31.42 7.09
C ARG A 308 -5.89 32.16 5.76
N SER A 309 -6.52 31.58 4.75
CA SER A 309 -6.63 32.15 3.41
C SER A 309 -7.98 32.82 3.15
N HIS A 310 -9.03 32.43 3.89
CA HIS A 310 -10.40 32.87 3.70
C HIS A 310 -11.02 33.34 5.02
N ALA A 311 -11.93 34.30 4.92
CA ALA A 311 -12.61 34.87 6.09
C ALA A 311 -13.72 33.96 6.66
N THR A 312 -14.38 33.16 5.82
CA THR A 312 -15.47 32.26 6.21
C THR A 312 -15.21 30.84 5.70
N LEU A 313 -16.07 29.88 6.10
CA LEU A 313 -16.05 28.51 5.59
C LEU A 313 -17.05 28.28 4.45
N ASP A 314 -17.75 29.31 3.97
CA ASP A 314 -18.84 29.14 3.00
C ASP A 314 -18.36 28.55 1.67
N ASN A 315 -17.13 28.86 1.27
CA ASN A 315 -16.48 28.34 0.06
C ASN A 315 -15.58 27.12 0.33
N LEU A 316 -15.70 26.47 1.50
CA LEU A 316 -14.87 25.31 1.86
C LEU A 316 -14.97 24.20 0.80
N ALA A 317 -16.19 23.89 0.33
CA ALA A 317 -16.43 22.86 -0.66
C ALA A 317 -15.87 23.19 -2.06
N ASP A 318 -15.62 24.47 -2.36
CA ASP A 318 -14.99 24.89 -3.62
C ASP A 318 -13.46 24.78 -3.56
N LYS A 319 -12.88 24.86 -2.35
CA LYS A 319 -11.43 24.90 -2.13
C LYS A 319 -10.83 23.60 -1.59
N VAL A 320 -11.67 22.68 -1.14
CA VAL A 320 -11.26 21.43 -0.49
C VAL A 320 -11.87 20.23 -1.21
N ALA A 321 -11.03 19.23 -1.50
CA ALA A 321 -11.42 17.88 -1.87
C ALA A 321 -10.73 16.91 -0.90
N ILE A 322 -11.50 16.04 -0.24
CA ILE A 322 -10.97 15.04 0.69
C ILE A 322 -11.24 13.65 0.12
N HIS A 323 -10.17 12.89 -0.07
CA HIS A 323 -10.24 11.55 -0.61
C HIS A 323 -10.10 10.51 0.50
N LEU A 324 -11.13 9.67 0.65
CA LEU A 324 -11.19 8.58 1.61
C LEU A 324 -10.61 7.32 0.95
N ASN A 325 -9.42 6.93 1.39
CA ASN A 325 -8.74 5.71 0.95
C ASN A 325 -9.24 4.52 1.76
N ASP A 326 -10.22 3.78 1.23
CA ASP A 326 -10.97 2.74 1.94
C ASP A 326 -11.80 3.33 3.11
N THR A 327 -12.35 2.45 3.96
CA THR A 327 -13.31 2.81 5.03
C THR A 327 -12.68 3.41 6.28
N HIS A 328 -11.36 3.23 6.48
CA HIS A 328 -10.68 3.70 7.70
C HIS A 328 -10.88 5.20 8.02
N PRO A 329 -10.80 6.15 7.07
CA PRO A 329 -11.05 7.56 7.34
C PRO A 329 -12.53 7.97 7.26
N ALA A 330 -13.49 7.04 7.21
CA ALA A 330 -14.92 7.36 7.02
C ALA A 330 -15.50 8.25 8.13
N LEU A 331 -14.93 8.22 9.35
CA LEU A 331 -15.29 9.11 10.44
C LEU A 331 -15.02 10.60 10.15
N ALA A 332 -14.27 10.92 9.09
CA ALA A 332 -14.10 12.30 8.63
C ALA A 332 -15.44 12.94 8.22
N ILE A 333 -16.40 12.16 7.72
CA ILE A 333 -17.73 12.64 7.34
C ILE A 333 -18.48 13.19 8.56
N PRO A 334 -18.77 12.38 9.61
CA PRO A 334 -19.46 12.89 10.80
C PRO A 334 -18.62 13.90 11.60
N GLU A 335 -17.28 13.83 11.57
CA GLU A 335 -16.44 14.85 12.23
C GLU A 335 -16.52 16.21 11.53
N LEU A 336 -16.53 16.25 10.19
CA LEU A 336 -16.71 17.53 9.48
C LEU A 336 -18.09 18.11 9.77
N MET A 337 -19.14 17.28 9.76
CA MET A 337 -20.49 17.71 10.16
C MET A 337 -20.49 18.29 11.57
N ARG A 338 -19.91 17.57 12.54
CA ARG A 338 -19.79 18.03 13.93
C ARG A 338 -19.11 19.39 14.02
N VAL A 339 -17.97 19.59 13.37
CA VAL A 339 -17.26 20.88 13.40
C VAL A 339 -18.12 21.99 12.79
N LEU A 340 -18.69 21.77 11.59
CA LEU A 340 -19.50 22.77 10.91
C LEU A 340 -20.71 23.22 11.72
N ILE A 341 -21.35 22.32 12.46
CA ILE A 341 -22.57 22.65 13.23
C ILE A 341 -22.23 23.14 14.62
N ASP A 342 -21.44 22.36 15.37
CA ASP A 342 -21.26 22.58 16.80
C ASP A 342 -20.31 23.73 17.08
N GLU A 343 -19.28 23.90 16.24
CA GLU A 343 -18.24 24.91 16.39
C GLU A 343 -18.46 26.12 15.49
N GLU A 344 -18.91 25.91 14.25
CA GLU A 344 -19.06 26.97 13.24
C GLU A 344 -20.51 27.46 13.07
N GLY A 345 -21.49 26.79 13.67
CA GLY A 345 -22.88 27.25 13.71
C GLY A 345 -23.67 27.09 12.41
N PHE A 346 -23.24 26.24 11.48
CA PHE A 346 -23.98 25.97 10.25
C PHE A 346 -25.25 25.15 10.53
N GLU A 347 -26.30 25.42 9.76
CA GLU A 347 -27.49 24.58 9.75
C GLU A 347 -27.20 23.21 9.15
N TRP A 348 -27.93 22.18 9.61
CA TRP A 348 -27.73 20.78 9.21
C TRP A 348 -27.67 20.58 7.70
N GLN A 349 -28.66 21.12 6.97
CA GLN A 349 -28.76 20.96 5.52
C GLN A 349 -27.57 21.56 4.79
N LYS A 350 -27.16 22.78 5.16
CA LYS A 350 -26.01 23.46 4.55
C LYS A 350 -24.71 22.72 4.84
N ALA A 351 -24.50 22.28 6.08
CA ALA A 351 -23.33 21.49 6.45
C ALA A 351 -23.27 20.15 5.68
N TRP A 352 -24.42 19.50 5.48
CA TRP A 352 -24.50 18.21 4.80
C TRP A 352 -24.23 18.34 3.31
N ASP A 353 -24.78 19.37 2.66
CA ASP A 353 -24.53 19.63 1.25
C ASP A 353 -23.07 20.01 0.99
N MET A 354 -22.43 20.79 1.88
CA MET A 354 -21.00 21.06 1.81
C MET A 354 -20.17 19.77 1.99
N THR A 355 -20.49 18.97 3.00
CA THR A 355 -19.78 17.73 3.32
C THR A 355 -19.83 16.75 2.16
N ARG A 356 -21.01 16.49 1.58
CA ARG A 356 -21.15 15.59 0.43
C ARG A 356 -20.34 16.02 -0.78
N ARG A 357 -20.17 17.33 -1.01
CA ARG A 357 -19.38 17.88 -2.12
C ARG A 357 -17.86 17.83 -1.90
N ILE A 358 -17.43 17.64 -0.65
CA ILE A 358 -16.02 17.62 -0.26
C ILE A 358 -15.44 16.20 -0.38
N PHE A 359 -16.22 15.18 -0.01
CA PHE A 359 -15.71 13.81 0.13
C PHE A 359 -15.89 12.95 -1.12
N SER A 360 -14.83 12.25 -1.50
CA SER A 360 -14.86 11.11 -2.44
C SER A 360 -14.33 9.85 -1.77
N TYR A 361 -14.85 8.68 -2.15
CA TYR A 361 -14.53 7.39 -1.53
C TYR A 361 -14.03 6.37 -2.55
N THR A 362 -12.88 5.75 -2.28
CA THR A 362 -12.41 4.60 -3.05
C THR A 362 -12.55 3.32 -2.24
N CYS A 363 -13.25 2.34 -2.81
CA CYS A 363 -13.37 1.01 -2.25
C CYS A 363 -12.21 0.12 -2.75
N HIS A 364 -11.45 -0.48 -1.82
CA HIS A 364 -10.28 -1.32 -2.14
C HIS A 364 -10.53 -2.82 -1.94
N THR A 365 -11.72 -3.21 -1.53
CA THR A 365 -12.10 -4.61 -1.29
C THR A 365 -13.61 -4.79 -1.34
N LEU A 366 -14.07 -5.88 -1.93
CA LEU A 366 -15.48 -6.29 -1.93
C LEU A 366 -15.79 -7.36 -0.88
N MET A 367 -14.78 -7.81 -0.15
CA MET A 367 -14.91 -8.84 0.87
C MET A 367 -15.68 -8.28 2.07
N SER A 368 -16.79 -8.91 2.41
CA SER A 368 -17.70 -8.42 3.46
C SER A 368 -17.02 -8.38 4.83
N GLU A 369 -16.09 -9.29 5.09
CA GLU A 369 -15.26 -9.31 6.30
C GLU A 369 -14.28 -8.13 6.40
N ALA A 370 -13.96 -7.49 5.27
CA ALA A 370 -13.04 -6.36 5.20
C ALA A 370 -13.77 -5.00 5.18
N LEU A 371 -15.09 -4.98 4.98
CA LEU A 371 -15.91 -3.77 5.11
C LEU A 371 -16.14 -3.48 6.59
N GLU A 372 -15.52 -2.39 7.07
CA GLU A 372 -15.47 -2.09 8.50
C GLU A 372 -16.87 -1.84 9.08
N THR A 373 -17.12 -2.48 10.22
CA THR A 373 -18.32 -2.27 11.04
C THR A 373 -17.96 -2.09 12.51
N TRP A 374 -18.58 -1.09 13.15
CA TRP A 374 -18.33 -0.78 14.55
C TRP A 374 -19.55 -1.05 15.43
N PRO A 375 -19.42 -1.77 16.56
CA PRO A 375 -20.50 -1.90 17.52
C PRO A 375 -21.02 -0.55 18.00
N ILE A 376 -22.34 -0.39 18.09
CA ILE A 376 -22.94 0.86 18.56
C ILE A 376 -22.49 1.19 19.99
N GLU A 377 -22.36 0.19 20.87
CA GLU A 377 -21.96 0.41 22.26
C GLU A 377 -20.52 0.96 22.35
N MET A 378 -19.65 0.49 21.46
CA MET A 378 -18.26 0.98 21.36
C MET A 378 -18.24 2.44 20.89
N MET A 379 -18.97 2.75 19.83
CA MET A 379 -19.11 4.11 19.31
C MET A 379 -19.73 5.05 20.34
N ALA A 380 -20.77 4.62 21.07
CA ALA A 380 -21.42 5.42 22.11
C ALA A 380 -20.44 5.76 23.25
N LYS A 381 -19.58 4.82 23.64
CA LYS A 381 -18.58 5.02 24.69
C LYS A 381 -17.46 5.98 24.25
N ILE A 382 -17.00 5.87 23.00
CA ILE A 382 -15.77 6.55 22.55
C ILE A 382 -16.08 7.85 21.80
N LEU A 383 -17.15 7.88 21.01
CA LEU A 383 -17.55 8.98 20.13
C LEU A 383 -19.08 9.22 20.18
N PRO A 384 -19.65 9.56 21.36
CA PRO A 384 -21.10 9.67 21.53
C PRO A 384 -21.74 10.69 20.57
N ARG A 385 -21.08 11.83 20.35
CA ARG A 385 -21.58 12.87 19.43
C ARG A 385 -21.55 12.41 17.98
N HIS A 386 -20.52 11.69 17.54
CA HIS A 386 -20.43 11.17 16.17
C HIS A 386 -21.44 10.07 15.92
N LEU A 387 -21.70 9.20 16.90
CA LEU A 387 -22.76 8.20 16.79
C LEU A 387 -24.12 8.87 16.57
N GLN A 388 -24.46 9.88 17.37
CA GLN A 388 -25.69 10.64 17.16
C GLN A 388 -25.71 11.28 15.76
N MET A 389 -24.56 11.80 15.29
CA MET A 389 -24.46 12.40 13.97
C MET A 389 -24.68 11.41 12.83
N ILE A 390 -24.20 10.17 13.01
CA ILE A 390 -24.43 9.07 12.06
C ILE A 390 -25.90 8.67 12.05
N PHE A 391 -26.60 8.71 13.20
CA PHE A 391 -28.05 8.49 13.22
C PHE A 391 -28.81 9.61 12.48
N ASP A 392 -28.45 10.87 12.69
CA ASP A 392 -29.07 11.99 11.96
C ASP A 392 -28.86 11.87 10.43
N ILE A 393 -27.65 11.48 10.01
CA ILE A 393 -27.34 11.20 8.60
C ILE A 393 -28.19 10.02 8.08
N ASN A 394 -28.28 8.94 8.86
CA ASN A 394 -29.05 7.76 8.49
C ASN A 394 -30.54 8.10 8.33
N ASP A 395 -31.11 8.82 9.28
CA ASP A 395 -32.53 9.19 9.26
C ASP A 395 -32.83 10.10 8.06
N HIS A 396 -31.99 11.10 7.81
CA HIS A 396 -32.11 11.96 6.62
C HIS A 396 -32.02 11.17 5.31
N PHE A 397 -31.07 10.23 5.21
CA PHE A 397 -30.88 9.39 4.03
C PHE A 397 -32.06 8.44 3.82
N LEU A 398 -32.53 7.75 4.86
CA LEU A 398 -33.64 6.81 4.76
C LEU A 398 -34.96 7.51 4.45
N GLU A 399 -35.17 8.74 4.94
CA GLU A 399 -36.33 9.55 4.56
C GLU A 399 -36.32 9.90 3.07
N TYR A 400 -35.16 10.27 2.52
CA TYR A 400 -34.98 10.45 1.09
C TYR A 400 -35.31 9.17 0.30
N VAL A 401 -34.81 8.01 0.74
CA VAL A 401 -35.08 6.72 0.09
C VAL A 401 -36.57 6.37 0.11
N LYS A 402 -37.25 6.54 1.25
CA LYS A 402 -38.70 6.30 1.41
C LYS A 402 -39.54 7.20 0.53
N THR A 403 -39.16 8.47 0.43
CA THR A 403 -39.93 9.49 -0.29
C THR A 403 -39.75 9.40 -1.80
N TYR A 404 -38.52 9.17 -2.26
CA TYR A 404 -38.17 9.35 -3.68
C TYR A 404 -37.69 8.08 -4.40
N VAL A 405 -37.33 7.01 -3.68
CA VAL A 405 -36.74 5.80 -4.30
C VAL A 405 -37.69 4.61 -4.23
N THR A 406 -38.11 4.20 -3.02
CA THR A 406 -38.95 3.01 -2.84
C THR A 406 -39.63 2.96 -1.48
N THR A 407 -40.77 2.25 -1.43
CA THR A 407 -41.46 1.87 -0.20
C THR A 407 -41.14 0.44 0.26
N ASP A 408 -40.23 -0.27 -0.43
CA ASP A 408 -39.78 -1.62 -0.06
C ASP A 408 -38.95 -1.58 1.23
N THR A 409 -39.52 -2.14 2.30
CA THR A 409 -38.90 -2.16 3.63
C THR A 409 -37.61 -2.97 3.68
N ASP A 410 -37.48 -4.03 2.89
CA ASP A 410 -36.25 -4.83 2.84
C ASP A 410 -35.13 -4.06 2.15
N PHE A 411 -35.44 -3.34 1.07
CA PHE A 411 -34.48 -2.46 0.41
C PHE A 411 -33.98 -1.37 1.37
N ILE A 412 -34.91 -0.68 2.06
CA ILE A 412 -34.60 0.35 3.06
C ILE A 412 -33.69 -0.20 4.17
N ARG A 413 -33.97 -1.42 4.66
CA ARG A 413 -33.14 -2.10 5.67
C ARG A 413 -31.72 -2.38 5.15
N ARG A 414 -31.59 -2.85 3.90
CA ARG A 414 -30.28 -3.15 3.29
C ARG A 414 -29.40 -1.92 3.09
N VAL A 415 -29.97 -0.74 2.83
CA VAL A 415 -29.20 0.50 2.62
C VAL A 415 -28.96 1.34 3.88
N SER A 416 -29.57 1.00 5.02
CA SER A 416 -29.36 1.69 6.30
C SER A 416 -27.87 1.79 6.69
N LEU A 417 -27.46 2.85 7.37
CA LEU A 417 -26.12 2.93 7.96
C LEU A 417 -25.98 2.04 9.20
N VAL A 418 -27.12 1.68 9.80
CA VAL A 418 -27.21 0.80 10.96
C VAL A 418 -27.57 -0.61 10.48
N GLU A 419 -26.75 -1.59 10.85
CA GLU A 419 -27.06 -3.00 10.72
C GLU A 419 -27.77 -3.49 11.99
N GLU A 420 -28.96 -4.04 11.80
CA GLU A 420 -29.75 -4.67 12.86
C GLU A 420 -29.35 -6.14 13.04
N GLY A 421 -29.35 -6.63 14.27
CA GLY A 421 -28.96 -8.00 14.60
C GLY A 421 -28.82 -8.21 16.10
N TYR A 422 -28.15 -9.29 16.51
CA TYR A 422 -27.88 -9.57 17.93
C TYR A 422 -27.11 -8.42 18.62
N GLN A 423 -26.12 -7.86 17.91
CA GLN A 423 -25.46 -6.61 18.27
C GLN A 423 -25.61 -5.66 17.09
N ARG A 424 -26.16 -4.47 17.32
CA ARG A 424 -26.29 -3.44 16.29
C ARG A 424 -24.93 -2.85 15.94
N ARG A 425 -24.69 -2.59 14.66
CA ARG A 425 -23.40 -2.12 14.14
C ARG A 425 -23.58 -0.95 13.18
N ILE A 426 -22.59 -0.08 13.12
CA ILE A 426 -22.49 0.99 12.11
C ILE A 426 -21.69 0.46 10.93
N ARG A 427 -22.21 0.63 9.71
CA ARG A 427 -21.57 0.20 8.46
C ARG A 427 -20.77 1.33 7.82
N MET A 428 -19.44 1.28 7.91
CA MET A 428 -18.57 2.38 7.49
C MET A 428 -18.49 2.52 5.96
N GLY A 429 -18.57 1.41 5.22
CA GLY A 429 -18.69 1.44 3.76
C GLY A 429 -19.95 2.17 3.29
N TRP A 430 -21.07 1.93 3.97
CA TRP A 430 -22.36 2.57 3.67
C TRP A 430 -22.29 4.06 3.98
N LEU A 431 -21.71 4.43 5.14
CA LEU A 431 -21.49 5.83 5.52
C LEU A 431 -20.63 6.56 4.48
N SER A 432 -19.57 5.91 3.98
CA SER A 432 -18.67 6.46 2.97
C SER A 432 -19.38 6.72 1.65
N VAL A 433 -20.22 5.78 1.20
CA VAL A 433 -21.04 5.94 -0.02
C VAL A 433 -22.05 7.07 0.12
N VAL A 434 -22.79 7.12 1.24
CA VAL A 434 -23.83 8.14 1.49
C VAL A 434 -23.23 9.54 1.59
N GLY A 435 -22.10 9.68 2.29
CA GLY A 435 -21.44 10.95 2.54
C GLY A 435 -20.52 11.47 1.44
N SER A 436 -20.38 10.76 0.31
CA SER A 436 -19.48 11.16 -0.79
C SER A 436 -20.22 11.51 -2.08
N HIS A 437 -19.68 12.46 -2.87
CA HIS A 437 -20.22 12.80 -4.20
C HIS A 437 -19.80 11.82 -5.29
N LYS A 438 -18.67 11.13 -5.10
CA LYS A 438 -18.17 10.09 -6.02
C LYS A 438 -17.64 8.88 -5.24
N VAL A 439 -17.92 7.70 -5.77
CA VAL A 439 -17.47 6.41 -5.26
C VAL A 439 -16.79 5.67 -6.41
N ASN A 440 -15.60 5.13 -6.19
CA ASN A 440 -14.91 4.40 -7.24
C ASN A 440 -14.32 3.07 -6.81
N GLY A 441 -14.27 2.13 -7.76
CA GLY A 441 -13.43 0.95 -7.70
C GLY A 441 -12.04 1.21 -8.30
N VAL A 442 -11.20 0.18 -8.28
CA VAL A 442 -9.74 0.28 -8.51
C VAL A 442 -9.24 -0.55 -9.69
N ALA A 443 -10.16 -1.19 -10.40
CA ALA A 443 -10.02 -1.88 -11.67
C ALA A 443 -11.42 -1.95 -12.31
N ALA A 444 -11.49 -2.18 -13.62
CA ALA A 444 -12.77 -2.21 -14.34
C ALA A 444 -13.72 -3.29 -13.76
N ILE A 445 -13.28 -4.56 -13.74
CA ILE A 445 -14.06 -5.68 -13.21
C ILE A 445 -14.48 -5.49 -11.75
N HIS A 446 -13.61 -4.91 -10.92
CA HIS A 446 -13.93 -4.62 -9.53
C HIS A 446 -14.99 -3.53 -9.40
N SER A 447 -14.94 -2.50 -10.24
CA SER A 447 -15.94 -1.44 -10.26
C SER A 447 -17.30 -1.96 -10.73
N ASP A 448 -17.32 -2.87 -11.70
CA ASP A 448 -18.53 -3.55 -12.16
C ASP A 448 -19.12 -4.45 -11.07
N LEU A 449 -18.28 -5.24 -10.39
CA LEU A 449 -18.70 -6.06 -9.25
C LEU A 449 -19.22 -5.19 -8.10
N MET A 450 -18.62 -4.03 -7.85
CA MET A 450 -19.07 -3.09 -6.83
C MET A 450 -20.51 -2.63 -7.06
N VAL A 451 -20.90 -2.33 -8.31
CA VAL A 451 -22.27 -1.86 -8.65
C VAL A 451 -23.26 -2.99 -8.89
N THR A 452 -22.81 -4.22 -9.10
CA THR A 452 -23.68 -5.40 -9.31
C THR A 452 -23.83 -6.28 -8.06
N SER A 453 -22.96 -6.12 -7.06
CA SER A 453 -22.98 -6.90 -5.81
C SER A 453 -22.98 -6.00 -4.56
N THR A 454 -21.82 -5.70 -3.97
CA THR A 454 -21.66 -5.07 -2.64
C THR A 454 -22.45 -3.78 -2.46
N PHE A 455 -22.47 -2.89 -3.46
CA PHE A 455 -23.19 -1.62 -3.41
C PHE A 455 -24.31 -1.51 -4.45
N ALA A 456 -24.86 -2.64 -4.91
CA ALA A 456 -25.90 -2.66 -5.95
C ALA A 456 -27.13 -1.80 -5.59
N ASP A 457 -27.61 -1.90 -4.35
CA ASP A 457 -28.73 -1.07 -3.89
C ASP A 457 -28.39 0.43 -3.90
N PHE A 458 -27.14 0.81 -3.60
CA PHE A 458 -26.71 2.22 -3.70
C PHE A 458 -26.51 2.68 -5.13
N ALA A 459 -26.03 1.82 -6.03
CA ALA A 459 -25.94 2.13 -7.45
C ALA A 459 -27.33 2.40 -8.06
N ARG A 460 -28.37 1.74 -7.55
CA ARG A 460 -29.77 2.06 -7.90
C ARG A 460 -30.22 3.43 -7.37
N ILE A 461 -29.76 3.84 -6.19
CA ILE A 461 -30.12 5.15 -5.59
C ILE A 461 -29.33 6.29 -6.26
N TYR A 462 -28.05 6.07 -6.55
CA TYR A 462 -27.10 7.08 -7.02
C TYR A 462 -26.28 6.59 -8.23
N PRO A 463 -26.90 6.30 -9.38
CA PRO A 463 -26.22 5.68 -10.53
C PRO A 463 -25.01 6.50 -11.01
N GLU A 464 -25.15 7.82 -11.06
CA GLU A 464 -24.11 8.74 -11.54
C GLU A 464 -22.91 8.90 -10.57
N ARG A 465 -22.98 8.36 -9.34
CA ARG A 465 -21.89 8.52 -8.36
C ARG A 465 -20.81 7.47 -8.48
N PHE A 466 -21.12 6.30 -9.05
CA PHE A 466 -20.17 5.21 -9.18
C PHE A 466 -19.31 5.37 -10.43
N THR A 467 -18.00 5.16 -10.30
CA THR A 467 -17.05 5.23 -11.40
C THR A 467 -15.92 4.22 -11.21
N ASN A 468 -15.06 4.07 -12.22
CA ASN A 468 -13.80 3.35 -12.11
C ASN A 468 -12.63 4.34 -12.18
N VAL A 469 -11.58 4.07 -11.42
CA VAL A 469 -10.25 4.61 -11.71
C VAL A 469 -9.25 3.48 -11.46
N THR A 470 -8.77 2.85 -12.54
CA THR A 470 -7.83 1.73 -12.42
C THR A 470 -6.54 2.20 -11.76
N ASN A 471 -6.05 1.43 -10.79
CA ASN A 471 -4.79 1.69 -10.11
C ASN A 471 -3.60 1.83 -11.07
N GLY A 472 -2.52 2.40 -10.54
CA GLY A 472 -1.25 2.50 -11.25
C GLY A 472 -0.07 2.55 -10.30
N ILE A 473 1.13 2.48 -10.87
CA ILE A 473 2.41 2.48 -10.16
C ILE A 473 3.32 3.60 -10.68
N THR A 474 4.16 4.15 -9.81
CA THR A 474 5.11 5.20 -10.22
C THR A 474 6.31 4.60 -10.99
N PRO A 475 6.56 5.03 -12.24
CA PRO A 475 7.72 4.56 -13.01
C PRO A 475 9.06 5.04 -12.43
N ARG A 476 9.08 6.14 -11.65
CA ARG A 476 10.29 6.66 -11.00
C ARG A 476 10.88 5.61 -10.07
N ARG A 477 10.05 5.02 -9.21
CA ARG A 477 10.52 4.00 -8.27
C ARG A 477 10.66 2.63 -8.91
N TRP A 478 9.65 2.20 -9.64
CA TRP A 478 9.54 0.80 -10.07
C TRP A 478 10.33 0.46 -11.34
N ILE A 479 10.91 1.47 -12.00
CA ILE A 479 11.91 1.29 -13.06
C ILE A 479 13.17 2.10 -12.76
N ALA A 480 13.08 3.43 -12.62
CA ALA A 480 14.31 4.25 -12.53
C ALA A 480 15.16 3.95 -11.29
N VAL A 481 14.54 3.63 -10.15
CA VAL A 481 15.26 3.17 -8.94
C VAL A 481 15.47 1.65 -8.95
N ALA A 482 14.42 0.86 -9.17
CA ALA A 482 14.49 -0.60 -9.02
C ALA A 482 15.36 -1.30 -10.08
N ASN A 483 15.33 -0.79 -11.32
CA ASN A 483 15.95 -1.40 -12.49
C ASN A 483 16.69 -0.35 -13.34
N PRO A 484 17.80 0.23 -12.81
CA PRO A 484 18.51 1.33 -13.45
C PRO A 484 19.08 0.96 -14.82
N LYS A 485 19.41 -0.32 -15.05
CA LYS A 485 19.86 -0.79 -16.37
C LYS A 485 18.74 -0.76 -17.41
N LEU A 486 17.52 -1.18 -17.05
CA LEU A 486 16.35 -1.05 -17.93
C LEU A 486 15.97 0.42 -18.14
N ALA A 487 16.10 1.25 -17.10
CA ALA A 487 15.91 2.70 -17.22
C ALA A 487 16.90 3.33 -18.21
N ALA A 488 18.17 2.93 -18.19
CA ALA A 488 19.19 3.39 -19.12
C ALA A 488 18.92 2.90 -20.56
N LEU A 489 18.38 1.67 -20.71
CA LEU A 489 17.91 1.16 -22.00
C LEU A 489 16.79 2.05 -22.57
N PHE A 490 15.80 2.41 -21.74
CA PHE A 490 14.75 3.34 -22.18
C PHE A 490 15.34 4.68 -22.57
N ASP A 491 16.28 5.20 -21.78
CA ASP A 491 16.96 6.47 -22.10
C ASP A 491 17.71 6.43 -23.45
N LYS A 492 18.32 5.29 -23.80
CA LYS A 492 19.01 5.05 -25.08
C LYS A 492 18.06 5.12 -26.28
N TYR A 493 16.87 4.51 -26.19
CA TYR A 493 15.96 4.37 -27.34
C TYR A 493 14.87 5.44 -27.44
N ILE A 494 14.38 5.96 -26.31
CA ILE A 494 13.21 6.86 -26.25
C ILE A 494 13.48 8.15 -25.44
N GLY A 495 14.71 8.36 -24.96
CA GLY A 495 15.06 9.54 -24.16
C GLY A 495 14.56 9.45 -22.71
N LYS A 496 14.60 10.56 -21.96
CA LYS A 496 14.37 10.56 -20.50
C LYS A 496 12.94 10.92 -20.07
N GLU A 497 12.09 11.35 -21.01
CA GLU A 497 10.75 11.90 -20.71
C GLU A 497 9.74 10.83 -20.26
N TRP A 498 9.97 9.55 -20.54
CA TRP A 498 9.10 8.44 -20.11
C TRP A 498 8.86 8.39 -18.58
N ARG A 499 9.74 8.96 -17.77
CA ARG A 499 9.56 9.04 -16.31
C ARG A 499 8.42 9.99 -15.90
N LYS A 500 8.08 10.97 -16.75
CA LYS A 500 6.90 11.87 -16.61
C LYS A 500 5.69 11.39 -17.38
N ASP A 501 5.91 10.63 -18.44
CA ASP A 501 4.87 10.14 -19.33
C ASP A 501 5.19 8.71 -19.78
N LEU A 502 4.71 7.74 -19.01
CA LEU A 502 4.99 6.33 -19.26
C LEU A 502 4.38 5.83 -20.58
N SER A 503 3.43 6.54 -21.20
CA SER A 503 2.89 6.15 -22.51
C SER A 503 3.98 6.10 -23.60
N GLN A 504 5.07 6.85 -23.43
CA GLN A 504 6.20 6.87 -24.37
C GLN A 504 6.94 5.54 -24.48
N ILE A 505 6.76 4.59 -23.54
CA ILE A 505 7.35 3.25 -23.68
C ILE A 505 6.81 2.51 -24.90
N GLU A 506 5.63 2.90 -25.41
CA GLU A 506 5.08 2.37 -26.65
C GLU A 506 5.97 2.69 -27.86
N ASN A 507 6.79 3.75 -27.80
CA ASN A 507 7.74 4.07 -28.87
C ASN A 507 8.84 3.00 -29.01
N LEU A 508 9.02 2.13 -28.01
CA LEU A 508 9.89 0.95 -28.13
C LEU A 508 9.31 -0.11 -29.07
N LYS A 509 8.00 -0.06 -29.41
CA LYS A 509 7.34 -0.99 -30.34
C LYS A 509 8.05 -1.02 -31.70
N VAL A 510 8.67 0.08 -32.14
CA VAL A 510 9.40 0.13 -33.42
C VAL A 510 10.67 -0.74 -33.42
N TYR A 511 11.19 -1.04 -32.23
CA TYR A 511 12.44 -1.77 -32.02
C TYR A 511 12.21 -3.22 -31.55
N VAL A 512 10.97 -3.71 -31.46
CA VAL A 512 10.67 -5.06 -30.89
C VAL A 512 11.36 -6.20 -31.65
N ASN A 513 11.63 -6.01 -32.94
CA ASN A 513 12.32 -6.98 -33.79
C ASN A 513 13.84 -6.74 -33.86
N ASN A 514 14.36 -5.72 -33.16
CA ASN A 514 15.78 -5.40 -33.14
C ASN A 514 16.54 -6.42 -32.26
N ALA A 515 17.53 -7.09 -32.84
CA ALA A 515 18.31 -8.11 -32.13
C ALA A 515 19.14 -7.57 -30.97
N GLU A 516 19.66 -6.35 -31.07
CA GLU A 516 20.41 -5.68 -29.99
C GLU A 516 19.50 -5.42 -28.79
N LEU A 517 18.29 -4.89 -29.01
CA LEU A 517 17.31 -4.66 -27.94
C LEU A 517 16.96 -5.97 -27.22
N LYS A 518 16.69 -7.04 -27.98
CA LYS A 518 16.38 -8.37 -27.42
C LYS A 518 17.52 -8.89 -26.54
N HIS A 519 18.75 -8.75 -27.01
CA HIS A 519 19.95 -9.16 -26.27
C HIS A 519 20.15 -8.34 -24.99
N GLU A 520 20.07 -7.01 -25.09
CA GLU A 520 20.23 -6.12 -23.92
C GLU A 520 19.16 -6.40 -22.86
N ILE A 521 17.90 -6.65 -23.24
CA ILE A 521 16.83 -7.00 -22.28
C ILE A 521 17.10 -8.34 -21.59
N ALA A 522 17.57 -9.35 -22.32
CA ALA A 522 17.92 -10.64 -21.75
C ALA A 522 19.08 -10.52 -20.74
N ASP A 523 20.12 -9.76 -21.09
CA ASP A 523 21.28 -9.50 -20.23
C ASP A 523 20.90 -8.72 -18.97
N ILE A 524 20.02 -7.72 -19.10
CA ILE A 524 19.48 -6.98 -17.96
C ILE A 524 18.72 -7.91 -17.02
N LYS A 525 17.84 -8.76 -17.54
CA LYS A 525 17.10 -9.76 -16.74
C LYS A 525 18.06 -10.69 -16.01
N TYR A 526 19.03 -11.26 -16.71
CA TYR A 526 20.04 -12.13 -16.13
C TYR A 526 20.85 -11.44 -15.02
N SER A 527 21.31 -10.21 -15.27
CA SER A 527 22.04 -9.43 -14.25
C SER A 527 21.19 -9.16 -13.01
N ASN A 528 19.88 -8.93 -13.16
CA ASN A 528 18.98 -8.75 -12.02
C ASN A 528 18.81 -10.06 -11.23
N LYS A 529 18.73 -11.20 -11.93
CA LYS A 529 18.67 -12.54 -11.31
C LYS A 529 19.93 -12.86 -10.52
N VAL A 530 21.12 -12.54 -11.05
CA VAL A 530 22.40 -12.66 -10.33
C VAL A 530 22.40 -11.82 -9.06
N ARG A 531 21.90 -10.57 -9.12
CA ARG A 531 21.80 -9.69 -7.94
C ARG A 531 20.90 -10.29 -6.86
N LEU A 532 19.76 -10.85 -7.24
CA LEU A 532 18.86 -11.53 -6.30
C LEU A 532 19.48 -12.82 -5.75
N ALA A 533 20.14 -13.62 -6.58
CA ALA A 533 20.84 -14.83 -6.15
C ALA A 533 21.92 -14.54 -5.11
N ASN A 534 22.72 -13.48 -5.31
CA ASN A 534 23.73 -13.05 -4.34
C ASN A 534 23.10 -12.61 -3.01
N TYR A 535 21.96 -11.93 -3.05
CA TYR A 535 21.22 -11.57 -1.84
C TYR A 535 20.69 -12.81 -1.10
N VAL A 536 20.08 -13.74 -1.82
CA VAL A 536 19.56 -15.00 -1.23
C VAL A 536 20.70 -15.81 -0.62
N LYS A 537 21.85 -15.91 -1.29
CA LYS A 537 23.03 -16.58 -0.75
C LYS A 537 23.54 -15.89 0.52
N LYS A 538 23.62 -14.56 0.52
CA LYS A 538 24.10 -13.78 1.67
C LYS A 538 23.18 -13.89 2.90
N GLU A 539 21.87 -13.81 2.70
CA GLU A 539 20.90 -13.69 3.79
C GLU A 539 20.31 -15.03 4.25
N LEU A 540 20.26 -16.03 3.36
CA LEU A 540 19.62 -17.33 3.63
C LEU A 540 20.58 -18.52 3.47
N ASP A 541 21.81 -18.30 3.01
CA ASP A 541 22.79 -19.35 2.69
C ASP A 541 22.26 -20.42 1.70
N VAL A 542 21.38 -20.02 0.79
CA VAL A 542 20.85 -20.88 -0.27
C VAL A 542 21.43 -20.47 -1.61
N ASP A 543 22.10 -21.40 -2.29
CA ASP A 543 22.55 -21.21 -3.67
C ASP A 543 21.39 -21.44 -4.65
N ILE A 544 21.06 -20.41 -5.43
CA ILE A 544 20.07 -20.46 -6.51
C ILE A 544 20.74 -20.13 -7.84
N ASP A 545 20.40 -20.88 -8.89
CA ASP A 545 20.99 -20.72 -10.23
C ASP A 545 20.29 -19.59 -11.01
N PRO A 546 20.98 -18.50 -11.37
CA PRO A 546 20.41 -17.41 -12.17
C PRO A 546 19.96 -17.80 -13.59
N ASN A 547 20.35 -18.98 -14.10
CA ASN A 547 19.89 -19.49 -15.39
C ASN A 547 18.50 -20.16 -15.30
N ALA A 548 18.13 -20.65 -14.11
CA ALA A 548 16.83 -21.25 -13.86
C ALA A 548 15.70 -20.22 -13.98
N LEU A 549 14.48 -20.65 -14.31
CA LEU A 549 13.30 -19.78 -14.35
C LEU A 549 12.99 -19.30 -12.93
N PHE A 550 12.96 -17.98 -12.72
CA PHE A 550 12.59 -17.38 -11.43
C PHE A 550 11.08 -17.16 -11.37
N ASP A 551 10.42 -18.01 -10.60
CA ASP A 551 8.99 -18.03 -10.36
C ASP A 551 8.68 -17.33 -9.04
N VAL A 552 7.96 -16.21 -9.10
CA VAL A 552 7.90 -15.28 -7.97
C VAL A 552 6.47 -14.99 -7.53
N GLN A 553 6.19 -15.27 -6.26
CA GLN A 553 4.95 -14.90 -5.59
C GLN A 553 5.23 -14.05 -4.34
N VAL A 554 5.28 -12.73 -4.51
CA VAL A 554 5.55 -11.78 -3.41
C VAL A 554 4.39 -10.82 -3.15
N LYS A 555 3.70 -11.03 -2.03
CA LYS A 555 2.52 -10.27 -1.58
C LYS A 555 2.20 -10.65 -0.13
N ARG A 556 1.27 -9.94 0.52
CA ARG A 556 0.75 -10.35 1.84
C ARG A 556 0.30 -11.82 1.80
N ILE A 557 0.55 -12.57 2.86
CA ILE A 557 0.10 -13.96 2.95
C ILE A 557 -1.36 -13.96 3.40
N HIS A 558 -2.25 -14.46 2.54
CA HIS A 558 -3.68 -14.48 2.76
C HIS A 558 -4.30 -15.63 1.97
N GLU A 559 -5.32 -16.30 2.50
CA GLU A 559 -5.95 -17.44 1.83
C GLU A 559 -6.46 -17.12 0.41
N TYR A 560 -7.11 -15.97 0.17
CA TYR A 560 -7.56 -15.57 -1.18
C TYR A 560 -6.42 -15.32 -2.18
N LYS A 561 -5.19 -15.06 -1.70
CA LYS A 561 -4.00 -14.90 -2.56
C LYS A 561 -3.35 -16.23 -2.93
N ARG A 562 -3.84 -17.32 -2.34
CA ARG A 562 -3.60 -18.73 -2.69
C ARG A 562 -2.11 -19.09 -2.79
N GLN A 563 -1.28 -18.61 -1.87
CA GLN A 563 0.07 -19.16 -1.70
C GLN A 563 0.04 -20.69 -1.47
N ILE A 564 -1.03 -21.19 -0.85
CA ILE A 564 -1.24 -22.63 -0.69
C ILE A 564 -1.39 -23.36 -2.02
N LEU A 565 -2.09 -22.80 -3.01
CA LEU A 565 -2.19 -23.37 -4.36
C LEU A 565 -0.81 -23.46 -5.03
N ASN A 566 0.02 -22.44 -4.86
CA ASN A 566 1.40 -22.46 -5.34
C ASN A 566 2.22 -23.60 -4.69
N VAL A 567 2.13 -23.74 -3.37
CA VAL A 567 2.83 -24.81 -2.64
C VAL A 567 2.36 -26.20 -3.09
N LEU A 568 1.07 -26.40 -3.31
CA LEU A 568 0.55 -27.68 -3.82
C LEU A 568 1.17 -28.02 -5.19
N HIS A 569 1.27 -27.05 -6.09
CA HIS A 569 1.94 -27.23 -7.38
C HIS A 569 3.45 -27.51 -7.23
N ILE A 570 4.15 -26.81 -6.34
CA ILE A 570 5.58 -27.04 -6.08
C ILE A 570 5.82 -28.50 -5.67
N ILE A 571 4.97 -29.04 -4.80
CA ILE A 571 5.05 -30.44 -4.37
C ILE A 571 4.68 -31.40 -5.51
N ALA A 572 3.65 -31.09 -6.29
CA ALA A 572 3.26 -31.89 -7.47
C ALA A 572 4.43 -32.01 -8.46
N ARG A 573 5.06 -30.88 -8.82
CA ARG A 573 6.24 -30.83 -9.68
C ARG A 573 7.40 -31.63 -9.08
N TYR A 574 7.67 -31.46 -7.78
CA TYR A 574 8.72 -32.21 -7.10
C TYR A 574 8.49 -33.73 -7.19
N ASN A 575 7.26 -34.21 -6.98
CA ASN A 575 6.91 -35.61 -7.14
C ASN A 575 7.13 -36.09 -8.59
N GLU A 576 6.63 -35.34 -9.58
CA GLU A 576 6.80 -35.72 -10.98
C GLU A 576 8.29 -35.77 -11.40
N MET A 577 9.12 -34.84 -10.88
CA MET A 577 10.57 -34.85 -11.10
C MET A 577 11.26 -36.09 -10.53
N LEU A 578 10.76 -36.62 -9.42
CA LEU A 578 11.30 -37.84 -8.79
C LEU A 578 10.82 -39.11 -9.47
N GLU A 579 9.59 -39.13 -9.97
CA GLU A 579 9.01 -40.25 -10.71
C GLU A 579 9.62 -40.37 -12.12
N HIS A 580 9.95 -39.23 -12.73
CA HIS A 580 10.48 -39.12 -14.08
C HIS A 580 11.83 -38.37 -14.13
N PRO A 581 12.89 -38.89 -13.47
CA PRO A 581 14.20 -38.22 -13.43
C PRO A 581 14.88 -38.10 -14.80
N GLU A 582 14.47 -38.94 -15.77
CA GLU A 582 14.95 -39.00 -17.15
C GLU A 582 14.47 -37.82 -18.02
N LYS A 583 13.37 -37.16 -17.66
CA LYS A 583 12.85 -36.02 -18.42
C LYS A 583 13.81 -34.83 -18.34
N GLU A 584 13.85 -34.06 -19.42
CA GLU A 584 14.55 -32.79 -19.47
C GLU A 584 13.70 -31.70 -18.82
N TRP A 585 13.81 -31.63 -17.50
CA TRP A 585 13.14 -30.64 -16.66
C TRP A 585 13.75 -29.25 -16.80
N GLN A 586 12.89 -28.25 -17.06
CA GLN A 586 13.28 -26.84 -16.98
C GLN A 586 13.65 -26.50 -15.53
N PRO A 587 14.90 -26.07 -15.25
CA PRO A 587 15.28 -25.66 -13.91
C PRO A 587 14.45 -24.46 -13.44
N ARG A 588 14.00 -24.50 -12.18
CA ARG A 588 13.07 -23.53 -11.60
C ARG A 588 13.42 -23.17 -10.16
N VAL A 589 13.31 -21.90 -9.84
CA VAL A 589 13.47 -21.36 -8.49
C VAL A 589 12.17 -20.67 -8.10
N PHE A 590 11.46 -21.24 -7.13
CA PHE A 590 10.26 -20.64 -6.56
C PHE A 590 10.66 -19.69 -5.42
N ILE A 591 10.27 -18.43 -5.55
CA ILE A 591 10.61 -17.35 -4.62
C ILE A 591 9.31 -16.79 -4.05
N LEU A 592 9.06 -17.09 -2.78
CA LEU A 592 7.91 -16.59 -2.03
C LEU A 592 8.38 -15.56 -1.01
N ALA A 593 7.58 -14.52 -0.81
CA ALA A 593 7.84 -13.55 0.25
C ALA A 593 6.54 -12.85 0.65
N GLY A 594 6.35 -12.63 1.94
CA GLY A 594 5.15 -11.99 2.44
C GLY A 594 5.06 -12.04 3.96
N LYS A 595 4.21 -11.18 4.51
CA LYS A 595 3.88 -11.16 5.94
C LYS A 595 2.45 -11.67 6.14
N ALA A 596 2.23 -12.49 7.17
CA ALA A 596 0.90 -12.83 7.67
C ALA A 596 0.53 -11.86 8.80
N ALA A 597 -0.74 -11.48 8.93
CA ALA A 597 -1.18 -10.73 10.11
C ALA A 597 -0.98 -11.56 11.39
N SER A 598 -0.64 -10.91 12.52
CA SER A 598 -0.20 -11.61 13.74
C SER A 598 -1.23 -12.62 14.28
N ALA A 599 -2.52 -12.29 14.19
CA ALA A 599 -3.63 -13.15 14.63
C ALA A 599 -4.07 -14.17 13.56
N TYR A 600 -3.53 -14.13 12.34
CA TYR A 600 -4.01 -14.95 11.23
C TYR A 600 -3.31 -16.31 11.18
N TYR A 601 -3.85 -17.25 11.96
CA TYR A 601 -3.28 -18.59 12.12
C TYR A 601 -3.06 -19.34 10.80
N ALA A 602 -4.07 -19.42 9.92
CA ALA A 602 -3.94 -20.15 8.65
C ALA A 602 -2.84 -19.58 7.73
N ALA A 603 -2.71 -18.25 7.69
CA ALA A 603 -1.65 -17.58 6.94
C ALA A 603 -0.25 -17.87 7.53
N LYS A 604 -0.10 -17.87 8.87
CA LYS A 604 1.17 -18.25 9.53
C LYS A 604 1.51 -19.73 9.30
N GLN A 605 0.52 -20.63 9.34
CA GLN A 605 0.70 -22.04 9.00
C GLN A 605 1.11 -22.24 7.53
N THR A 606 0.58 -21.43 6.61
CA THR A 606 1.00 -21.45 5.20
C THR A 606 2.48 -21.05 5.06
N ILE A 607 2.95 -20.03 5.78
CA ILE A 607 4.38 -19.67 5.82
C ILE A 607 5.23 -20.84 6.32
N HIS A 608 4.79 -21.50 7.39
CA HIS A 608 5.49 -22.64 7.96
C HIS A 608 5.61 -23.79 6.98
N LEU A 609 4.51 -24.13 6.30
CA LEU A 609 4.49 -25.16 5.26
C LEU A 609 5.43 -24.83 4.11
N ILE A 610 5.49 -23.57 3.65
CA ILE A 610 6.43 -23.16 2.59
C ILE A 610 7.88 -23.46 3.02
N ASN A 611 8.24 -23.12 4.25
CA ASN A 611 9.61 -23.33 4.75
C ASN A 611 9.92 -24.82 4.96
N ASP A 612 9.00 -25.61 5.48
CA ASP A 612 9.15 -27.06 5.65
C ASP A 612 9.31 -27.77 4.28
N VAL A 613 8.50 -27.40 3.30
CA VAL A 613 8.61 -27.89 1.91
C VAL A 613 9.94 -27.46 1.29
N ALA A 614 10.35 -26.21 1.47
CA ALA A 614 11.63 -25.70 0.99
C ALA A 614 12.82 -26.46 1.59
N HIS A 615 12.77 -26.77 2.89
CA HIS A 615 13.81 -27.54 3.56
C HIS A 615 13.96 -28.94 2.95
N VAL A 616 12.86 -29.64 2.67
CA VAL A 616 12.92 -30.97 2.03
C VAL A 616 13.45 -30.88 0.60
N ILE A 617 12.89 -29.99 -0.23
CA ILE A 617 13.24 -29.90 -1.65
C ILE A 617 14.68 -29.42 -1.84
N ASN A 618 15.12 -28.40 -1.10
CA ASN A 618 16.45 -27.81 -1.32
C ASN A 618 17.60 -28.76 -0.96
N ASN A 619 17.34 -29.76 -0.11
CA ASN A 619 18.30 -30.76 0.36
C ASN A 619 18.19 -32.12 -0.35
N ASP A 620 17.30 -32.26 -1.34
CA ASP A 620 17.19 -33.52 -2.11
C ASP A 620 18.21 -33.56 -3.25
N GLU A 621 19.28 -34.34 -3.05
CA GLU A 621 20.37 -34.52 -4.01
C GLU A 621 19.90 -35.07 -5.37
N ARG A 622 18.77 -35.80 -5.42
CA ARG A 622 18.22 -36.39 -6.65
C ARG A 622 17.82 -35.31 -7.65
N LEU A 623 17.47 -34.11 -7.18
CA LEU A 623 17.09 -32.97 -8.02
C LEU A 623 18.30 -32.32 -8.69
N ARG A 624 19.52 -32.53 -8.18
CA ARG A 624 20.77 -31.92 -8.68
C ARG A 624 20.67 -30.39 -8.83
N GLY A 625 19.97 -29.75 -7.89
CA GLY A 625 19.77 -28.30 -7.88
C GLY A 625 18.78 -27.74 -8.91
N ARG A 626 18.12 -28.58 -9.73
CA ARG A 626 17.17 -28.13 -10.77
C ARG A 626 15.89 -27.51 -10.23
N LEU A 627 15.54 -27.79 -8.97
CA LEU A 627 14.38 -27.22 -8.30
C LEU A 627 14.82 -26.66 -6.95
N LYS A 628 14.52 -25.38 -6.70
CA LYS A 628 14.75 -24.70 -5.42
C LYS A 628 13.51 -23.94 -5.00
N VAL A 629 13.30 -23.85 -3.69
CA VAL A 629 12.22 -23.07 -3.09
C VAL A 629 12.82 -22.16 -2.02
N VAL A 630 12.51 -20.87 -2.07
CA VAL A 630 13.07 -19.87 -1.18
C VAL A 630 11.95 -19.01 -0.62
N PHE A 631 11.90 -18.88 0.70
CA PHE A 631 11.07 -17.88 1.38
C PHE A 631 11.94 -16.71 1.85
N ILE A 632 11.77 -15.53 1.26
CA ILE A 632 12.53 -14.34 1.66
C ILE A 632 11.79 -13.62 2.81
N PRO A 633 12.41 -13.52 4.00
CA PRO A 633 11.77 -12.92 5.16
C PRO A 633 11.68 -11.39 5.04
N ASN A 634 10.74 -10.83 5.80
CA ASN A 634 10.54 -9.40 6.01
C ASN A 634 10.32 -8.58 4.73
N TYR A 635 9.52 -9.11 3.81
CA TYR A 635 9.15 -8.44 2.56
C TYR A 635 8.77 -6.96 2.80
N SER A 636 9.40 -6.09 2.02
CA SER A 636 9.35 -4.62 2.14
C SER A 636 9.46 -3.97 0.75
N VAL A 637 9.39 -2.65 0.66
CA VAL A 637 9.56 -1.94 -0.62
C VAL A 637 10.98 -2.10 -1.14
N SER A 638 11.98 -2.05 -0.26
CA SER A 638 13.38 -2.27 -0.64
C SER A 638 13.62 -3.67 -1.18
N LEU A 639 13.03 -4.71 -0.57
CA LEU A 639 13.12 -6.07 -1.10
C LEU A 639 12.34 -6.23 -2.40
N ALA A 640 11.20 -5.57 -2.54
CA ALA A 640 10.44 -5.57 -3.79
C ALA A 640 11.26 -4.97 -4.95
N GLN A 641 12.03 -3.91 -4.73
CA GLN A 641 12.92 -3.32 -5.75
C GLN A 641 14.05 -4.27 -6.18
N LEU A 642 14.41 -5.24 -5.35
CA LEU A 642 15.37 -6.27 -5.69
C LEU A 642 14.73 -7.46 -6.41
N ILE A 643 13.60 -7.95 -5.90
CA ILE A 643 12.93 -9.17 -6.37
C ILE A 643 12.23 -8.95 -7.70
N ILE A 644 11.50 -7.84 -7.86
CA ILE A 644 10.63 -7.61 -9.03
C ILE A 644 11.42 -7.60 -10.35
N PRO A 645 12.55 -6.87 -10.47
CA PRO A 645 13.33 -6.85 -11.71
C PRO A 645 13.90 -8.23 -12.12
N ALA A 646 14.07 -9.13 -11.16
CA ALA A 646 14.67 -10.45 -11.35
C ALA A 646 13.66 -11.55 -11.74
N ALA A 647 12.36 -11.33 -11.60
CA ALA A 647 11.37 -12.36 -11.89
C ALA A 647 11.24 -12.66 -13.37
N ASP A 648 11.07 -13.93 -13.72
CA ASP A 648 10.66 -14.39 -15.04
C ASP A 648 9.14 -14.61 -15.07
N ILE A 649 8.59 -15.26 -14.05
CA ILE A 649 7.15 -15.43 -13.82
C ILE A 649 6.70 -14.61 -12.61
N SER A 650 5.54 -13.99 -12.75
CA SER A 650 4.82 -13.29 -11.69
C SER A 650 3.52 -14.00 -11.38
N GLU A 651 3.44 -14.62 -10.20
CA GLU A 651 2.27 -15.37 -9.73
C GLU A 651 1.16 -14.44 -9.21
N GLN A 652 0.08 -14.35 -9.97
CA GLN A 652 -1.09 -13.50 -9.72
C GLN A 652 -2.36 -14.34 -9.62
N ILE A 653 -2.29 -15.32 -8.73
CA ILE A 653 -3.21 -16.46 -8.66
C ILE A 653 -4.33 -16.30 -7.64
N SER A 654 -4.86 -15.10 -7.39
CA SER A 654 -6.02 -14.95 -6.50
C SER A 654 -7.25 -15.66 -7.06
N LEU A 655 -8.23 -16.00 -6.21
CA LEU A 655 -9.52 -16.50 -6.72
C LEU A 655 -10.19 -15.36 -7.50
N ALA A 656 -10.73 -15.65 -8.68
CA ALA A 656 -11.45 -14.65 -9.47
C ALA A 656 -12.57 -13.98 -8.64
N GLY A 657 -12.58 -12.64 -8.65
CA GLY A 657 -13.51 -11.81 -7.89
C GLY A 657 -13.03 -11.40 -6.50
N THR A 658 -11.81 -11.77 -6.08
CA THR A 658 -11.30 -11.48 -4.73
C THR A 658 -10.20 -10.41 -4.69
N GLU A 659 -9.32 -10.34 -5.69
CA GLU A 659 -8.32 -9.25 -5.78
C GLU A 659 -8.95 -8.06 -6.50
N ALA A 660 -9.15 -6.97 -5.76
CA ALA A 660 -9.77 -5.77 -6.31
C ALA A 660 -9.01 -5.18 -7.53
N SER A 661 -7.70 -5.33 -7.56
CA SER A 661 -6.86 -4.84 -8.66
C SER A 661 -5.51 -5.54 -8.65
N GLY A 662 -4.76 -5.39 -7.56
CA GLY A 662 -3.35 -5.78 -7.50
C GLY A 662 -2.46 -4.74 -8.18
N THR A 663 -1.36 -4.38 -7.54
CA THR A 663 -0.36 -3.47 -8.12
C THR A 663 1.01 -4.11 -8.31
N SER A 664 1.24 -5.30 -7.74
CA SER A 664 2.50 -6.03 -7.98
C SER A 664 2.55 -6.61 -9.39
N ASN A 665 1.43 -7.13 -9.90
CA ASN A 665 1.26 -7.54 -11.30
C ASN A 665 1.76 -6.46 -12.28
N MET A 666 1.36 -5.20 -12.09
CA MET A 666 1.82 -4.07 -12.92
C MET A 666 3.34 -3.87 -12.85
N LYS A 667 3.94 -4.01 -11.66
CA LYS A 667 5.40 -3.82 -11.47
C LYS A 667 6.19 -4.93 -12.15
N PHE A 668 5.70 -6.16 -12.05
CA PHE A 668 6.30 -7.33 -12.66
C PHE A 668 6.25 -7.27 -14.18
N ALA A 669 5.07 -7.02 -14.75
CA ALA A 669 4.90 -6.90 -16.19
C ALA A 669 5.76 -5.76 -16.79
N LEU A 670 5.78 -4.58 -16.13
CA LEU A 670 6.63 -3.45 -16.56
C LEU A 670 8.14 -3.76 -16.46
N ASN A 671 8.55 -4.68 -15.58
CA ASN A 671 9.93 -5.17 -15.47
C ASN A 671 10.20 -6.43 -16.32
N GLY A 672 9.27 -6.80 -17.20
CA GLY A 672 9.44 -7.90 -18.15
C GLY A 672 9.29 -9.30 -17.56
N ALA A 673 8.57 -9.46 -16.45
CA ALA A 673 8.11 -10.79 -16.03
C ALA A 673 6.78 -11.11 -16.73
N LEU A 674 6.61 -12.35 -17.19
CA LEU A 674 5.33 -12.79 -17.73
C LEU A 674 4.39 -13.12 -16.57
N THR A 675 3.13 -12.71 -16.70
CA THR A 675 2.14 -12.98 -15.66
C THR A 675 1.57 -14.39 -15.84
N LEU A 676 1.51 -15.15 -14.74
CA LEU A 676 0.65 -16.32 -14.62
C LEU A 676 -0.43 -15.96 -13.60
N GLY A 677 -1.69 -15.93 -14.02
CA GLY A 677 -2.76 -15.47 -13.13
C GLY A 677 -4.15 -15.88 -13.57
N THR A 678 -5.12 -15.59 -12.70
CA THR A 678 -6.55 -15.72 -12.98
C THR A 678 -7.09 -14.47 -13.66
N LEU A 679 -8.29 -14.57 -14.24
CA LEU A 679 -9.07 -13.41 -14.72
C LEU A 679 -9.66 -12.63 -13.54
N ASP A 680 -8.79 -11.94 -12.82
CA ASP A 680 -9.12 -11.21 -11.60
C ASP A 680 -8.43 -9.84 -11.55
N GLY A 681 -9.08 -8.86 -10.91
CA GLY A 681 -8.55 -7.52 -10.73
C GLY A 681 -7.95 -6.91 -12.02
N ALA A 682 -6.74 -6.36 -11.91
CA ALA A 682 -6.03 -5.73 -13.02
C ALA A 682 -5.35 -6.74 -13.95
N ASN A 683 -5.40 -8.05 -13.69
CA ASN A 683 -4.90 -9.04 -14.65
C ASN A 683 -5.73 -9.03 -15.94
N VAL A 684 -7.02 -8.70 -15.85
CA VAL A 684 -7.91 -8.53 -17.01
C VAL A 684 -7.42 -7.39 -17.90
N GLU A 685 -7.17 -6.22 -17.31
CA GLU A 685 -6.66 -5.07 -18.05
C GLU A 685 -5.24 -5.31 -18.56
N ILE A 686 -4.37 -6.04 -17.82
CA ILE A 686 -3.05 -6.43 -18.31
C ILE A 686 -3.19 -7.33 -19.54
N LEU A 687 -4.06 -8.35 -19.49
CA LEU A 687 -4.36 -9.24 -20.62
C LEU A 687 -4.82 -8.45 -21.86
N GLU A 688 -5.69 -7.47 -21.69
CA GLU A 688 -6.18 -6.61 -22.77
C GLU A 688 -5.05 -5.80 -23.42
N ASN A 689 -4.08 -5.33 -22.63
CA ASN A 689 -2.97 -4.51 -23.11
C ASN A 689 -1.84 -5.35 -23.73
N VAL A 690 -1.45 -6.45 -23.08
CA VAL A 690 -0.29 -7.26 -23.52
C VAL A 690 -0.69 -8.33 -24.54
N GLY A 691 -1.96 -8.73 -24.60
CA GLY A 691 -2.47 -9.77 -25.50
C GLY A 691 -2.32 -11.19 -24.95
N LYS A 692 -3.24 -12.07 -25.37
CA LYS A 692 -3.35 -13.48 -24.91
C LYS A 692 -2.09 -14.30 -25.10
N ASP A 693 -1.30 -14.00 -26.12
CA ASP A 693 -0.07 -14.74 -26.43
C ASP A 693 1.07 -14.39 -25.47
N HIS A 694 0.95 -13.36 -24.64
CA HIS A 694 2.02 -12.83 -23.79
C HIS A 694 1.73 -12.87 -22.29
N ILE A 695 0.67 -13.58 -21.90
CA ILE A 695 0.25 -13.81 -20.50
C ILE A 695 -0.32 -15.23 -20.38
N PHE A 696 -0.16 -15.85 -19.21
CA PHE A 696 -0.70 -17.18 -18.93
C PHE A 696 -1.93 -17.07 -18.01
N ILE A 697 -3.11 -17.32 -18.58
CA ILE A 697 -4.38 -17.24 -17.85
C ILE A 697 -4.92 -18.64 -17.58
N PHE A 698 -5.38 -18.88 -16.35
CA PHE A 698 -5.95 -20.16 -15.91
C PHE A 698 -7.08 -19.96 -14.90
N GLY A 699 -7.70 -21.07 -14.50
CA GLY A 699 -8.69 -21.12 -13.43
C GLY A 699 -10.09 -20.68 -13.85
N ASN A 700 -11.01 -20.78 -12.90
CA ASN A 700 -12.40 -20.38 -13.08
C ASN A 700 -12.56 -18.85 -13.21
N THR A 701 -13.51 -18.40 -14.04
CA THR A 701 -13.97 -17.00 -14.08
C THR A 701 -14.81 -16.67 -12.83
N VAL A 702 -15.08 -15.39 -12.60
CA VAL A 702 -15.95 -14.95 -11.48
C VAL A 702 -17.32 -15.65 -11.53
N GLU A 703 -17.90 -15.77 -12.73
CA GLU A 703 -19.19 -16.42 -12.94
C GLU A 703 -19.13 -17.91 -12.61
N GLN A 704 -18.04 -18.59 -13.01
CA GLN A 704 -17.84 -20.02 -12.73
C GLN A 704 -17.59 -20.27 -11.23
N VAL A 705 -16.83 -19.40 -10.57
CA VAL A 705 -16.62 -19.44 -9.10
C VAL A 705 -17.95 -19.35 -8.36
N GLU A 706 -18.79 -18.38 -8.74
CA GLU A 706 -20.12 -18.20 -8.14
C GLU A 706 -21.09 -19.32 -8.51
N GLN A 707 -21.00 -19.88 -9.72
CA GLN A 707 -21.78 -21.04 -10.12
C GLN A 707 -21.45 -22.26 -9.25
N LEU A 708 -20.16 -22.57 -9.04
CA LEU A 708 -19.73 -23.66 -8.15
C LEU A 708 -20.24 -23.45 -6.72
N ARG A 709 -20.21 -22.22 -6.21
CA ARG A 709 -20.78 -21.90 -4.89
C ARG A 709 -22.28 -22.19 -4.83
N ARG A 710 -23.04 -21.78 -5.85
CA ARG A 710 -24.50 -22.00 -5.92
C ARG A 710 -24.89 -23.47 -6.07
N GLU A 711 -24.08 -24.26 -6.76
CA GLU A 711 -24.28 -25.69 -6.95
C GLU A 711 -23.88 -26.53 -5.72
N GLY A 712 -23.31 -25.90 -4.69
CA GLY A 712 -22.86 -26.58 -3.48
C GLY A 712 -21.46 -27.16 -3.63
N TYR A 713 -20.47 -26.32 -3.92
CA TYR A 713 -19.06 -26.70 -4.05
C TYR A 713 -18.59 -27.68 -2.95
N HIS A 714 -18.19 -28.88 -3.37
CA HIS A 714 -17.65 -29.94 -2.50
C HIS A 714 -16.17 -30.19 -2.82
N PRO A 715 -15.22 -29.59 -2.07
CA PRO A 715 -13.79 -29.68 -2.39
C PRO A 715 -13.27 -31.12 -2.41
N PHE A 716 -13.84 -31.98 -1.56
CA PHE A 716 -13.47 -33.39 -1.46
C PHE A 716 -13.66 -34.17 -2.77
N ASP A 717 -14.60 -33.76 -3.64
CA ASP A 717 -14.80 -34.38 -4.95
C ASP A 717 -13.60 -34.13 -5.88
N PHE A 718 -13.04 -32.91 -5.85
CA PHE A 718 -11.85 -32.56 -6.60
C PHE A 718 -10.63 -33.34 -6.09
N TYR A 719 -10.49 -33.41 -4.77
CA TYR A 719 -9.47 -34.21 -4.09
C TYR A 719 -9.56 -35.69 -4.46
N GLN A 720 -10.76 -36.29 -4.57
CA GLN A 720 -10.91 -37.70 -4.93
C GLN A 720 -10.65 -37.99 -6.41
N ARG A 721 -11.04 -37.08 -7.31
CA ARG A 721 -10.95 -37.27 -8.76
C ARG A 721 -9.54 -37.06 -9.28
N ASP A 722 -8.78 -36.13 -8.71
CA ASP A 722 -7.43 -35.79 -9.13
C ASP A 722 -6.38 -36.55 -8.29
N THR A 723 -5.80 -37.61 -8.87
CA THR A 723 -4.80 -38.45 -8.20
C THR A 723 -3.55 -37.68 -7.78
N GLU A 724 -3.11 -36.69 -8.56
CA GLU A 724 -1.92 -35.90 -8.25
C GLU A 724 -2.18 -34.97 -7.07
N LEU A 725 -3.33 -34.28 -7.08
CA LEU A 725 -3.78 -33.46 -5.95
C LEU A 725 -3.89 -34.30 -4.68
N ARG A 726 -4.51 -35.48 -4.76
CA ARG A 726 -4.64 -36.41 -3.64
C ARG A 726 -3.29 -36.76 -3.04
N THR A 727 -2.35 -37.20 -3.87
CA THR A 727 -1.00 -37.57 -3.43
C THR A 727 -0.30 -36.42 -2.72
N VAL A 728 -0.36 -35.21 -3.27
CA VAL A 728 0.24 -34.01 -2.65
C VAL A 728 -0.36 -33.73 -1.28
N VAL A 729 -1.69 -33.70 -1.19
CA VAL A 729 -2.41 -33.42 0.06
C VAL A 729 -2.14 -34.51 1.11
N ASP A 730 -2.17 -35.78 0.71
CA ASP A 730 -1.84 -36.92 1.58
C ASP A 730 -0.40 -36.87 2.09
N GLN A 731 0.57 -36.47 1.27
CA GLN A 731 1.96 -36.30 1.72
C GLN A 731 2.05 -35.25 2.84
N ILE A 732 1.34 -34.13 2.70
CA ILE A 732 1.34 -33.08 3.73
C ILE A 732 0.65 -33.58 5.01
N ILE A 733 -0.52 -34.20 4.89
CA ILE A 733 -1.31 -34.74 6.02
C ILE A 733 -0.54 -35.82 6.79
N ASN A 734 0.20 -36.66 6.09
CA ASN A 734 0.96 -37.78 6.67
C ASN A 734 2.36 -37.36 7.15
N GLY A 735 2.65 -36.06 7.24
CA GLY A 735 3.87 -35.55 7.85
C GLY A 735 5.13 -35.71 7.01
N ARG A 736 5.02 -35.89 5.68
CA ARG A 736 6.19 -36.00 4.78
C ARG A 736 7.14 -34.82 4.90
N PHE A 737 6.58 -33.62 5.12
CA PHE A 737 7.32 -32.37 5.28
C PHE A 737 7.49 -31.95 6.74
N SER A 738 6.86 -32.65 7.69
CA SER A 738 6.94 -32.38 9.13
C SER A 738 7.10 -33.68 9.93
N PRO A 739 8.18 -34.46 9.74
CA PRO A 739 8.30 -35.80 10.33
C PRO A 739 8.32 -35.81 11.86
N ASN A 740 8.72 -34.69 12.49
CA ASN A 740 8.73 -34.53 13.94
C ASN A 740 7.36 -34.15 14.53
N ASP A 741 6.39 -33.80 13.68
CA ASP A 741 5.02 -33.43 14.04
C ASP A 741 4.09 -33.73 12.86
N ILE A 742 3.68 -34.99 12.77
CA ILE A 742 2.87 -35.52 11.67
C ILE A 742 1.52 -34.78 11.58
N SER A 743 0.99 -34.35 12.71
CA SER A 743 -0.32 -33.68 12.79
C SER A 743 -0.31 -32.20 12.41
N ARG A 744 0.88 -31.58 12.28
CA ARG A 744 1.07 -30.12 12.15
C ARG A 744 0.09 -29.44 11.20
N TYR A 745 -0.08 -30.00 10.01
CA TYR A 745 -0.84 -29.39 8.93
C TYR A 745 -2.24 -29.98 8.74
N GLN A 746 -2.64 -30.97 9.55
CA GLN A 746 -3.93 -31.66 9.39
C GLN A 746 -5.12 -30.68 9.41
N GLN A 747 -5.14 -29.73 10.36
CA GLN A 747 -6.23 -28.76 10.46
C GLN A 747 -6.30 -27.83 9.22
N LEU A 748 -5.15 -27.37 8.72
CA LEU A 748 -5.07 -26.52 7.54
C LEU A 748 -5.61 -27.26 6.30
N LEU A 749 -5.22 -28.52 6.11
CA LEU A 749 -5.61 -29.32 4.94
C LEU A 749 -7.05 -29.84 5.05
N GLN A 750 -7.53 -30.19 6.24
CA GLN A 750 -8.95 -30.49 6.47
C GLN A 750 -9.83 -29.28 6.14
N GLY A 751 -9.37 -28.06 6.48
CA GLY A 751 -10.01 -26.82 6.05
C GLY A 751 -10.21 -26.78 4.53
N LEU A 752 -9.19 -27.14 3.75
CA LEU A 752 -9.30 -27.23 2.29
C LEU A 752 -10.16 -28.41 1.82
N GLN A 753 -10.07 -29.58 2.44
CA GLN A 753 -10.86 -30.75 2.01
C GLN A 753 -12.37 -30.56 2.19
N TYR A 754 -12.79 -29.77 3.18
CA TYR A 754 -14.21 -29.64 3.53
C TYR A 754 -14.81 -28.25 3.27
N HIS A 755 -14.03 -27.18 3.32
CA HIS A 755 -14.57 -25.82 3.24
C HIS A 755 -14.02 -25.00 2.06
N ASP A 756 -12.74 -25.16 1.68
CA ASP A 756 -11.99 -24.45 0.62
C ASP A 756 -12.72 -23.25 -0.02
N PHE A 757 -12.96 -22.22 0.78
CA PHE A 757 -13.76 -21.07 0.35
C PHE A 757 -13.16 -20.36 -0.87
N TYR A 758 -11.83 -20.47 -1.02
CA TYR A 758 -11.04 -19.88 -2.09
C TYR A 758 -10.74 -20.85 -3.25
N GLN A 759 -11.44 -22.00 -3.30
CA GLN A 759 -11.45 -22.95 -4.40
C GLN A 759 -10.06 -23.31 -4.95
N ALA A 760 -9.06 -23.44 -4.08
CA ALA A 760 -7.73 -23.87 -4.45
C ALA A 760 -7.73 -25.26 -5.11
N PHE A 761 -8.56 -26.19 -4.64
CA PHE A 761 -8.69 -27.52 -5.23
C PHE A 761 -9.40 -27.51 -6.58
N ALA A 762 -10.34 -26.58 -6.78
CA ALA A 762 -11.04 -26.46 -8.07
C ALA A 762 -10.10 -26.02 -9.20
N ASP A 763 -9.20 -25.07 -8.90
CA ASP A 763 -8.29 -24.51 -9.89
C ASP A 763 -6.97 -25.30 -10.05
N PHE A 764 -6.67 -26.23 -9.13
CA PHE A 764 -5.39 -26.97 -9.09
C PHE A 764 -4.97 -27.57 -10.43
N ARG A 765 -5.84 -28.34 -11.09
CA ARG A 765 -5.50 -29.00 -12.35
C ARG A 765 -5.14 -27.98 -13.45
N SER A 766 -6.00 -26.98 -13.63
CA SER A 766 -5.76 -25.93 -14.63
C SER A 766 -4.49 -25.12 -14.36
N TYR A 767 -4.14 -24.92 -13.09
CA TYR A 767 -2.90 -24.27 -12.68
C TYR A 767 -1.67 -25.11 -13.06
N VAL A 768 -1.66 -26.40 -12.69
CA VAL A 768 -0.58 -27.33 -13.03
C VAL A 768 -0.38 -27.44 -14.54
N ASP A 769 -1.47 -27.52 -15.30
CA ASP A 769 -1.40 -27.64 -16.76
C ASP A 769 -0.87 -26.35 -17.40
N THR A 770 -1.26 -25.18 -16.89
CA THR A 770 -0.72 -23.88 -17.34
C THR A 770 0.76 -23.72 -17.01
N GLN A 771 1.21 -24.26 -15.87
CA GLN A 771 2.62 -24.26 -15.49
C GLN A 771 3.50 -25.09 -16.43
N LYS A 772 2.93 -26.13 -17.07
CA LYS A 772 3.63 -26.87 -18.14
C LYS A 772 3.81 -26.02 -19.40
N LEU A 773 2.80 -25.21 -19.77
CA LEU A 773 2.91 -24.27 -20.90
C LEU A 773 4.00 -23.20 -20.66
N VAL A 774 4.19 -22.78 -19.41
CA VAL A 774 5.31 -21.90 -19.03
C VAL A 774 6.65 -22.55 -19.34
N ASP A 775 6.84 -23.80 -18.91
CA ASP A 775 8.09 -24.54 -19.15
C ASP A 775 8.35 -24.71 -20.65
N GLU A 776 7.32 -25.07 -21.43
CA GLU A 776 7.41 -25.21 -22.88
C GLU A 776 7.80 -23.90 -23.56
N LYS A 777 7.19 -22.79 -23.16
CA LYS A 777 7.51 -21.48 -23.74
C LYS A 777 8.91 -21.01 -23.35
N TYR A 778 9.34 -21.25 -22.11
CA TYR A 778 10.67 -20.82 -21.64
C TYR A 778 11.81 -21.55 -22.35
N LYS A 779 11.57 -22.78 -22.85
CA LYS A 779 12.53 -23.51 -23.72
C LYS A 779 12.81 -22.73 -25.02
N ASN A 780 11.81 -22.06 -25.57
CA ASN A 780 11.98 -21.16 -26.72
C ASN A 780 12.36 -19.74 -26.22
N ARG A 781 13.67 -19.52 -26.04
CA ARG A 781 14.19 -18.24 -25.50
C ARG A 781 13.80 -17.02 -26.33
N ASP A 782 13.75 -17.13 -27.66
CA ASP A 782 13.37 -16.03 -28.52
C ASP A 782 11.90 -15.65 -28.31
N ALA A 783 10.99 -16.63 -28.32
CA ALA A 783 9.57 -16.39 -28.06
C ALA A 783 9.29 -15.87 -26.63
N TRP A 784 10.11 -16.29 -25.66
CA TRP A 784 10.06 -15.77 -24.30
C TRP A 784 10.48 -14.30 -24.22
N ILE A 785 11.60 -13.94 -24.85
CA ILE A 785 12.10 -12.57 -24.91
C ILE A 785 11.11 -11.68 -25.66
N ASP A 786 10.52 -12.16 -26.75
CA ASP A 786 9.49 -11.43 -27.48
C ASP A 786 8.29 -11.12 -26.59
N SER A 787 7.82 -12.11 -25.81
CA SER A 787 6.74 -11.89 -24.84
C SER A 787 7.14 -10.94 -23.71
N THR A 788 8.40 -10.99 -23.28
CA THR A 788 8.95 -10.09 -22.26
C THR A 788 8.91 -8.64 -22.75
N ILE A 789 9.33 -8.39 -23.99
CA ILE A 789 9.27 -7.08 -24.63
C ILE A 789 7.82 -6.62 -24.77
N GLN A 790 6.93 -7.49 -25.26
CA GLN A 790 5.51 -7.15 -25.42
C GLN A 790 4.84 -6.78 -24.11
N ASN A 791 5.23 -7.41 -22.99
CA ASN A 791 4.79 -6.93 -21.68
C ASN A 791 5.34 -5.54 -21.40
N ILE A 792 6.66 -5.32 -21.51
CA ILE A 792 7.26 -4.01 -21.20
C ILE A 792 6.60 -2.86 -21.98
N VAL A 793 6.47 -2.99 -23.31
CA VAL A 793 6.04 -1.88 -24.19
C VAL A 793 4.55 -1.59 -24.14
N ASN A 794 3.72 -2.46 -23.54
CA ASN A 794 2.27 -2.28 -23.44
C ASN A 794 1.80 -1.91 -22.02
N MET A 795 2.73 -1.57 -21.10
CA MET A 795 2.39 -1.26 -19.71
C MET A 795 2.23 0.24 -19.40
N GLY A 796 2.19 1.10 -20.43
CA GLY A 796 2.08 2.56 -20.28
C GLY A 796 0.83 3.02 -19.52
N TYR A 797 -0.30 2.35 -19.77
CA TYR A 797 -1.60 2.61 -19.13
C TYR A 797 -1.58 2.50 -17.60
N PHE A 798 -0.68 1.69 -17.05
CA PHE A 798 -0.60 1.40 -15.61
C PHE A 798 0.29 2.37 -14.82
N SER A 799 0.64 3.53 -15.40
CA SER A 799 1.28 4.61 -14.65
C SER A 799 0.29 5.22 -13.64
N SER A 800 0.77 5.43 -12.41
CA SER A 800 -0.01 6.18 -11.42
C SER A 800 -0.24 7.65 -11.81
N ASP A 801 0.52 8.21 -12.75
CA ASP A 801 0.25 9.56 -13.26
C ASP A 801 -1.05 9.61 -14.05
N ARG A 802 -1.36 8.56 -14.84
CA ARG A 802 -2.64 8.43 -15.55
C ARG A 802 -3.78 8.33 -14.56
N THR A 803 -3.65 7.44 -13.57
CA THR A 803 -4.60 7.31 -12.46
C THR A 803 -4.87 8.65 -11.77
N ILE A 804 -3.82 9.41 -11.42
CA ILE A 804 -3.98 10.71 -10.74
C ILE A 804 -4.60 11.78 -11.65
N LYS A 805 -4.30 11.80 -12.95
CA LYS A 805 -4.99 12.68 -13.89
C LYS A 805 -6.49 12.40 -13.93
N GLU A 806 -6.89 11.13 -14.02
CA GLU A 806 -8.31 10.74 -13.98
C GLU A 806 -9.00 11.14 -12.68
N TYR A 807 -8.36 10.95 -11.52
CA TYR A 807 -8.88 11.45 -10.24
C TYR A 807 -9.02 12.99 -10.24
N ALA A 808 -7.98 13.70 -10.70
CA ALA A 808 -7.95 15.15 -10.71
C ALA A 808 -9.04 15.74 -11.61
N GLU A 809 -9.29 15.14 -12.77
CA GLU A 809 -10.26 15.60 -13.75
C GLU A 809 -11.70 15.20 -13.38
N ASN A 810 -11.93 13.92 -13.05
CA ASN A 810 -13.27 13.34 -12.96
C ASN A 810 -13.87 13.33 -11.55
N ILE A 811 -13.05 13.49 -10.50
CA ILE A 811 -13.49 13.34 -9.11
C ILE A 811 -13.17 14.58 -8.27
N TRP A 812 -11.91 15.02 -8.25
CA TRP A 812 -11.45 16.09 -7.37
C TRP A 812 -11.62 17.48 -8.00
N HIS A 813 -11.64 17.56 -9.33
CA HIS A 813 -11.66 18.80 -10.11
C HIS A 813 -10.56 19.77 -9.65
N VAL A 814 -9.31 19.32 -9.76
CA VAL A 814 -8.10 20.09 -9.38
C VAL A 814 -7.16 20.21 -10.59
N GLU A 815 -6.60 21.40 -10.76
CA GLU A 815 -5.65 21.69 -11.84
C GLU A 815 -4.21 21.76 -11.33
N PRO A 816 -3.21 21.44 -12.18
CA PRO A 816 -1.80 21.67 -11.88
C PRO A 816 -1.49 23.14 -11.60
N LEU A 817 -0.56 23.39 -10.67
CA LEU A 817 -0.06 24.73 -10.36
C LEU A 817 0.78 25.30 -11.51
N LYS A 818 0.75 26.62 -11.69
CA LYS A 818 1.62 27.33 -12.65
C LYS A 818 2.98 27.58 -12.02
N LEU A 819 3.81 26.55 -11.99
CA LEU A 819 5.16 26.62 -11.43
C LEU A 819 6.10 27.37 -12.40
N SER A 820 6.77 28.41 -11.92
CA SER A 820 7.87 29.08 -12.62
C SER A 820 9.16 28.29 -12.41
N ARG A 821 9.86 27.93 -13.49
CA ARG A 821 11.25 27.46 -13.42
C ARG A 821 12.20 28.60 -13.13
#